data_AF-A0A2E6LYU4-F1
#
_entry.id   AF-A0A2E6LYU4-F1
#
_cell.length_a   1.000
_cell.length_b   1.000
_cell.length_c   1.000
_cell.angle_alpha   90.00
_cell.angle_beta   90.00
_cell.angle_gamma   90.00
#
_symmetry.space_group_name_H-M   'P 1'
#
loop_
_entity.id
_entity.type
_entity.pdbx_description
1 polymer ?
#
loop_
_entity_poly.entity_id
_entity_poly.type
_entity_poly.pdbx_seq_one_letter_code
_entity_poly.pdbx_strand_id
1 'polypeptide(L)'
;MKFKDKTNNTHGHPQSWTKSLLAGAFTVGFSAHAIAAAPAINTISDVQINKGATLNVNVSLSNAGDAGTVNWSKAYGPDDVYVNPLTGAVFWDPSSDMPSESFHIGVKASNLDGSDIEPFIVHVGVNKVVYIGPNEDIKHFNDAFGAWKAPGNTLRNPGTTFVVRNGDYQGSNWVVGLTSGGGVQTLPAGNENQYTTLIAEDPGQVRLSNGAQLMAQGNLGDAAYWAIKGFYMDGGRVGTDGAACGDDITCRPHHIKFVQNGVQMYHTLSSFGSGYSDYILYENNYAFGGHRVKFLAYKTTHSIYRRNVARFDHNQEHTGPKNTFSFYTSTNIIAQNNIVIDGDTKEFVATGELAGEYGCPTTAGDSLAEWDRNIQLNSDFPHANLDLQNGECYATIRDSISWDNRANFFILSRSPSYFDHATFGAIHLDDTPQVVINAWPGRFARGFTNTIFHDVNKGPLFEGLTTGTTADYEGTGTLERYGIAYNNITDFSGYLKYNSLSVDDDSLTAYEPLWSSSNTNGGLRYLVRIEPNSNLSGKASDGDDLGATVMTFKGKSGTMWGEEGYQSETNMKQWPFPFQETIAAKMRSMEYEGPMWTGSWGSRTAAGTGTLSGNRGFAKTDTNLTDYVWGYLGSTVPPMNVQGFGRDESVTVRWDPPAARADITGYKVYDYNPSTKKIANPRNAGNTNSFTVENLTNGQTYYFAVTAISSSTGESSYSYPIQVTASSHARPRPPVLTPHDI
;
A
#
# COMPACT_ATOMS: atom_id res chain seq x y z
N MET A 1 16.98 -24.80 -47.59
CA MET A 1 18.20 -25.36 -48.23
C MET A 1 19.20 -24.25 -48.43
N LYS A 2 20.45 -24.46 -47.98
CA LYS A 2 21.59 -23.53 -48.05
C LYS A 2 22.32 -23.62 -49.40
N PHE A 3 23.18 -22.62 -49.60
CA PHE A 3 24.40 -22.53 -50.44
C PHE A 3 24.24 -21.67 -51.72
N LYS A 4 24.87 -20.46 -51.75
CA LYS A 4 26.28 -20.15 -52.14
C LYS A 4 26.47 -20.30 -53.66
N ASP A 5 27.19 -19.47 -54.43
CA ASP A 5 28.03 -18.29 -54.26
C ASP A 5 28.55 -17.95 -55.69
N LYS A 6 29.21 -16.78 -55.84
CA LYS A 6 30.27 -16.42 -56.82
C LYS A 6 30.04 -15.39 -57.95
N THR A 7 30.81 -14.31 -57.79
CA THR A 7 31.70 -13.60 -58.76
C THR A 7 31.03 -12.70 -59.81
N ASN A 8 31.51 -11.49 -60.15
CA ASN A 8 32.87 -10.93 -60.12
C ASN A 8 32.87 -9.39 -60.16
N ASN A 9 33.94 -8.79 -59.63
CA ASN A 9 34.31 -7.37 -59.67
C ASN A 9 34.66 -6.88 -61.10
N THR A 10 34.36 -5.62 -61.45
CA THR A 10 35.37 -4.55 -61.67
C THR A 10 34.77 -3.20 -62.10
N HIS A 11 35.17 -2.16 -61.34
CA HIS A 11 35.47 -0.75 -61.66
C HIS A 11 34.46 0.20 -62.37
N GLY A 12 34.16 1.31 -61.67
CA GLY A 12 33.98 2.63 -62.30
C GLY A 12 32.89 3.52 -61.67
N HIS A 13 33.22 4.28 -60.61
CA HIS A 13 32.55 5.56 -60.33
C HIS A 13 33.24 6.65 -61.17
N PRO A 14 32.57 7.74 -61.62
CA PRO A 14 31.82 8.62 -60.72
C PRO A 14 30.63 9.43 -61.32
N GLN A 15 30.01 10.18 -60.41
CA GLN A 15 29.26 11.43 -60.60
C GLN A 15 27.73 11.41 -60.77
N SER A 16 27.14 12.07 -59.78
CA SER A 16 25.79 12.62 -59.68
C SER A 16 25.45 13.56 -60.82
N TRP A 17 24.27 13.39 -61.43
CA TRP A 17 23.50 14.51 -61.97
C TRP A 17 21.99 14.26 -61.79
N THR A 18 21.38 15.22 -61.12
CA THR A 18 19.95 15.47 -60.93
C THR A 18 19.13 15.43 -62.22
N LYS A 19 17.93 14.82 -62.17
CA LYS A 19 16.77 15.25 -62.96
C LYS A 19 15.49 15.16 -62.14
N SER A 20 14.92 16.33 -61.91
CA SER A 20 13.58 16.61 -61.43
C SER A 20 12.50 16.13 -62.40
N LEU A 21 11.41 15.58 -61.87
CA LEU A 21 10.08 15.70 -62.47
C LEU A 21 9.09 16.09 -61.37
N LEU A 22 8.57 17.31 -61.49
CA LEU A 22 7.40 17.80 -60.74
C LEU A 22 6.14 17.09 -61.25
N ALA A 23 5.24 16.73 -60.34
CA ALA A 23 3.92 17.38 -60.19
C ALA A 23 2.96 16.51 -59.37
N GLY A 24 2.28 17.15 -58.40
CA GLY A 24 1.10 16.57 -57.77
C GLY A 24 0.95 16.92 -56.29
N ALA A 25 0.84 18.20 -55.97
CA ALA A 25 0.46 18.63 -54.62
C ALA A 25 -1.02 18.29 -54.37
N PHE A 26 -1.25 17.33 -53.48
CA PHE A 26 -2.48 17.23 -52.68
C PHE A 26 -2.11 17.53 -51.23
N THR A 27 -2.13 18.81 -50.87
CA THR A 27 -2.04 19.23 -49.47
C THR A 27 -3.42 19.01 -48.85
N VAL A 28 -3.63 17.80 -48.32
CA VAL A 28 -4.68 17.62 -47.31
C VAL A 28 -4.15 18.34 -46.08
N GLY A 29 -4.74 19.50 -45.76
CA GLY A 29 -4.47 20.22 -44.53
C GLY A 29 -4.95 19.40 -43.35
N PHE A 30 -4.15 18.42 -42.92
CA PHE A 30 -4.19 17.98 -41.54
C PHE A 30 -3.62 19.13 -40.72
N SER A 31 -4.48 19.83 -39.99
CA SER A 31 -4.02 20.53 -38.79
C SER A 31 -3.30 19.47 -37.96
N ALA A 32 -1.97 19.52 -37.96
CA ALA A 32 -1.15 18.80 -37.01
C ALA A 32 -1.53 19.36 -35.63
N HIS A 33 -2.56 18.78 -35.02
CA HIS A 33 -2.69 18.85 -33.58
C HIS A 33 -1.42 18.17 -33.10
N ALA A 34 -0.51 18.95 -32.52
CA ALA A 34 0.60 18.39 -31.77
C ALA A 34 -0.02 17.40 -30.78
N ILE A 35 0.21 16.11 -31.00
CA ILE A 35 -0.20 15.08 -30.04
C ILE A 35 0.64 15.38 -28.81
N ALA A 36 -0.02 15.59 -27.68
CA ALA A 36 0.71 15.90 -26.46
C ALA A 36 1.63 14.72 -26.13
N ALA A 37 2.83 15.00 -25.61
CA ALA A 37 3.72 13.97 -25.11
C ALA A 37 3.41 13.68 -23.64
N ALA A 38 3.80 12.51 -23.13
CA ALA A 38 3.81 12.28 -21.68
C ALA A 38 4.66 13.38 -20.99
N PRO A 39 4.21 13.95 -19.87
CA PRO A 39 4.95 15.00 -19.18
C PRO A 39 6.29 14.46 -18.68
N ALA A 40 7.33 15.29 -18.67
CA ALA A 40 8.64 14.97 -18.12
C ALA A 40 9.08 16.09 -17.17
N ILE A 41 9.20 15.77 -15.88
CA ILE A 41 9.55 16.71 -14.82
C ILE A 41 11.07 16.96 -14.84
N ASN A 42 11.49 18.21 -14.60
CA ASN A 42 12.91 18.51 -14.40
C ASN A 42 13.36 18.01 -13.02
N THR A 43 14.59 17.52 -12.93
CA THR A 43 15.15 17.07 -11.65
C THR A 43 15.04 18.13 -10.56
N ILE A 44 14.56 17.71 -9.40
CA ILE A 44 14.38 18.58 -8.22
C ILE A 44 15.55 18.34 -7.26
N SER A 45 16.23 19.40 -6.85
CA SER A 45 17.30 19.27 -5.85
C SER A 45 16.75 19.07 -4.44
N ASP A 46 17.50 18.34 -3.62
CA ASP A 46 17.21 18.21 -2.18
C ASP A 46 17.11 19.58 -1.50
N VAL A 47 16.23 19.68 -0.51
CA VAL A 47 15.94 20.95 0.18
C VAL A 47 16.13 20.77 1.68
N GLN A 48 16.80 21.75 2.32
CA GLN A 48 16.94 21.80 3.76
C GLN A 48 16.14 22.97 4.34
N ILE A 49 15.33 22.68 5.36
CA ILE A 49 14.52 23.67 6.08
C ILE A 49 14.72 23.53 7.58
N ASN A 50 14.55 24.63 8.32
CA ASN A 50 14.49 24.58 9.79
C ASN A 50 13.18 23.94 10.25
N LYS A 51 13.14 23.44 11.48
CA LYS A 51 11.88 23.00 12.10
C LYS A 51 10.87 24.16 12.13
N GLY A 52 9.60 23.86 11.84
CA GLY A 52 8.53 24.87 11.78
C GLY A 52 8.60 25.83 10.58
N ALA A 53 9.58 25.71 9.69
CA ALA A 53 9.65 26.55 8.49
C ALA A 53 8.83 25.95 7.34
N THR A 54 8.15 26.80 6.58
CA THR A 54 7.40 26.41 5.38
C THR A 54 8.34 25.99 4.25
N LEU A 55 8.10 24.81 3.69
CA LEU A 55 8.64 24.37 2.41
C LEU A 55 7.86 25.01 1.26
N ASN A 56 8.56 25.54 0.27
CA ASN A 56 7.99 26.00 -1.00
C ASN A 56 8.96 25.71 -2.14
N VAL A 57 8.65 24.72 -2.97
CA VAL A 57 9.50 24.28 -4.09
C VAL A 57 8.73 24.44 -5.39
N ASN A 58 9.29 25.20 -6.33
CA ASN A 58 8.73 25.30 -7.68
C ASN A 58 9.18 24.12 -8.53
N VAL A 59 8.25 23.58 -9.32
CA VAL A 59 8.50 22.45 -10.22
C VAL A 59 8.23 22.90 -11.65
N SER A 60 8.90 22.29 -12.62
CA SER A 60 8.74 22.59 -14.04
C SER A 60 8.93 21.34 -14.89
N LEU A 61 8.38 21.36 -16.11
CA LEU A 61 8.56 20.30 -17.09
C LEU A 61 9.71 20.64 -18.04
N SER A 62 10.51 19.64 -18.40
CA SER A 62 11.50 19.74 -19.46
C SER A 62 10.86 19.87 -20.85
N ASN A 63 9.62 19.38 -21.00
CA ASN A 63 8.86 19.34 -22.26
C ASN A 63 7.52 20.08 -22.19
N ALA A 64 7.43 21.17 -21.43
CA ALA A 64 6.17 21.90 -21.16
C ALA A 64 5.36 22.26 -22.43
N GLY A 65 6.04 22.59 -23.53
CA GLY A 65 5.38 22.92 -24.81
C GLY A 65 4.68 21.73 -25.48
N ASP A 66 5.18 20.52 -25.25
CA ASP A 66 4.67 19.28 -25.84
C ASP A 66 3.72 18.54 -24.89
N ALA A 67 3.90 18.67 -23.57
CA ALA A 67 3.09 17.95 -22.57
C ALA A 67 1.62 18.45 -22.49
N GLY A 68 1.35 19.65 -23.01
CA GLY A 68 0.01 20.22 -23.03
C GLY A 68 -0.56 20.45 -21.62
N THR A 69 -1.80 20.02 -21.39
CA THR A 69 -2.47 20.18 -20.08
C THR A 69 -2.13 19.03 -19.14
N VAL A 70 -1.54 19.37 -18.00
CA VAL A 70 -1.06 18.42 -16.99
C VAL A 70 -1.87 18.54 -15.69
N ASN A 71 -2.13 17.40 -15.06
CA ASN A 71 -2.62 17.28 -13.70
C ASN A 71 -1.43 17.05 -12.76
N TRP A 72 -1.22 17.95 -11.80
CA TRP A 72 -0.13 17.83 -10.83
C TRP A 72 -0.65 17.27 -9.50
N SER A 73 0.02 16.26 -8.96
CA SER A 73 -0.40 15.60 -7.73
C SER A 73 0.78 15.11 -6.89
N LYS A 74 0.51 14.75 -5.64
CA LYS A 74 1.47 14.06 -4.77
C LYS A 74 1.41 12.57 -5.07
N ALA A 75 2.54 11.96 -5.42
CA ALA A 75 2.66 10.51 -5.55
C ALA A 75 2.85 9.82 -4.18
N TYR A 76 3.68 10.41 -3.33
CA TYR A 76 3.98 9.95 -1.97
C TYR A 76 4.72 11.03 -1.18
N GLY A 77 4.82 10.83 0.13
CA GLY A 77 5.46 11.73 1.09
C GLY A 77 4.57 11.92 2.33
N PRO A 78 4.97 12.76 3.30
CA PRO A 78 4.15 13.07 4.47
C PRO A 78 2.73 13.51 4.08
N ASP A 79 1.74 13.16 4.91
CA ASP A 79 0.32 13.43 4.65
C ASP A 79 0.05 14.92 4.42
N ASP A 80 0.72 15.79 5.18
CA ASP A 80 0.53 17.25 5.16
C ASP A 80 1.21 17.95 3.95
N VAL A 81 1.99 17.22 3.13
CA VAL A 81 2.55 17.77 1.89
C VAL A 81 1.44 18.00 0.87
N TYR A 82 1.42 19.20 0.30
CA TYR A 82 0.50 19.61 -0.74
C TYR A 82 1.27 19.92 -2.03
N VAL A 83 0.79 19.38 -3.16
CA VAL A 83 1.28 19.73 -4.50
C VAL A 83 0.24 20.61 -5.15
N ASN A 84 0.65 21.81 -5.58
CA ASN A 84 -0.22 22.72 -6.27
C ASN A 84 -0.64 22.10 -7.61
N PRO A 85 -1.95 21.92 -7.83
CA PRO A 85 -2.41 21.11 -8.94
C PRO A 85 -2.33 21.82 -10.31
N LEU A 86 -2.05 23.13 -10.34
CA LEU A 86 -1.80 23.90 -11.58
C LEU A 86 -0.32 24.02 -11.91
N THR A 87 0.50 24.30 -10.90
CA THR A 87 1.89 24.70 -11.08
C THR A 87 2.89 23.60 -10.75
N GLY A 88 2.45 22.53 -10.08
CA GLY A 88 3.34 21.52 -9.52
C GLY A 88 4.10 21.97 -8.27
N ALA A 89 3.94 23.23 -7.83
CA ALA A 89 4.66 23.76 -6.69
C ALA A 89 4.33 22.99 -5.40
N VAL A 90 5.36 22.56 -4.67
CA VAL A 90 5.23 21.74 -3.46
C VAL A 90 5.25 22.65 -2.24
N PHE A 91 4.27 22.47 -1.36
CA PHE A 91 4.14 23.18 -0.09
C PHE A 91 4.05 22.18 1.06
N TRP A 92 4.70 22.52 2.17
CA TRP A 92 4.58 21.75 3.41
C TRP A 92 4.93 22.62 4.61
N ASP A 93 4.08 22.58 5.64
CA ASP A 93 4.29 23.26 6.92
C ASP A 93 4.52 22.21 8.02
N PRO A 94 5.74 21.65 8.15
CA PRO A 94 6.04 20.69 9.21
C PRO A 94 5.90 21.36 10.59
N SER A 95 5.31 20.65 11.55
CA SER A 95 5.23 21.11 12.94
C SER A 95 6.62 21.44 13.50
N SER A 96 6.72 22.50 14.30
CA SER A 96 7.94 22.85 15.03
C SER A 96 8.39 21.76 16.00
N ASP A 97 7.45 20.95 16.47
CA ASP A 97 7.67 19.90 17.46
C ASP A 97 8.08 18.58 16.81
N MET A 98 8.02 18.49 15.46
CA MET A 98 8.47 17.32 14.73
C MET A 98 9.98 17.06 15.00
N PRO A 99 10.40 15.81 15.25
CA PRO A 99 11.81 15.47 15.35
C PRO A 99 12.56 15.83 14.06
N SER A 100 13.84 16.22 14.16
CA SER A 100 14.64 16.43 12.95
C SER A 100 14.77 15.11 12.19
N GLU A 101 14.43 15.12 10.90
CA GLU A 101 14.36 13.91 10.07
C GLU A 101 14.40 14.30 8.58
N SER A 102 14.70 13.33 7.71
CA SER A 102 14.66 13.51 6.25
C SER A 102 13.55 12.71 5.60
N PHE A 103 12.89 13.28 4.58
CA PHE A 103 11.68 12.73 3.96
C PHE A 103 11.79 12.72 2.44
N HIS A 104 11.35 11.63 1.81
CA HIS A 104 11.08 11.62 0.38
C HIS A 104 9.75 12.31 0.08
N ILE A 105 9.73 13.14 -0.97
CA ILE A 105 8.51 13.66 -1.58
C ILE A 105 8.54 13.31 -3.06
N GLY A 106 7.48 12.66 -3.56
CA GLY A 106 7.30 12.36 -4.97
C GLY A 106 6.25 13.28 -5.60
N VAL A 107 6.64 14.08 -6.59
CA VAL A 107 5.73 14.95 -7.35
C VAL A 107 5.36 14.26 -8.64
N LYS A 108 4.07 14.18 -8.95
CA LYS A 108 3.54 13.56 -10.17
C LYS A 108 2.97 14.59 -11.12
N ALA A 109 3.29 14.43 -12.39
CA ALA A 109 2.66 15.11 -13.51
C ALA A 109 1.97 14.05 -14.38
N SER A 110 0.69 14.23 -14.73
CA SER A 110 -0.04 13.30 -15.59
C SER A 110 -0.85 14.00 -16.69
N ASN A 111 -1.00 13.33 -17.83
CA ASN A 111 -1.96 13.68 -18.89
C ASN A 111 -2.52 12.41 -19.55
N LEU A 112 -3.20 12.54 -20.70
CA LEU A 112 -3.77 11.42 -21.45
C LEU A 112 -2.74 10.51 -22.12
N ASP A 113 -1.48 10.97 -22.26
CA ASP A 113 -0.41 10.21 -22.92
C ASP A 113 0.50 9.50 -21.92
N GLY A 114 0.56 9.95 -20.67
CA GLY A 114 1.28 9.25 -19.61
C GLY A 114 1.40 10.04 -18.32
N SER A 115 2.40 9.68 -17.52
CA SER A 115 2.79 10.42 -16.32
C SER A 115 4.26 10.25 -16.02
N ASP A 116 4.80 11.18 -15.25
CA ASP A 116 6.14 11.14 -14.69
C ASP A 116 6.10 11.48 -13.20
N ILE A 117 7.03 10.91 -12.44
CA ILE A 117 7.15 11.09 -10.99
C ILE A 117 8.60 11.43 -10.67
N GLU A 118 8.81 12.61 -10.10
CA GLU A 118 10.12 13.08 -9.68
C GLU A 118 10.23 13.07 -8.14
N PRO A 119 11.10 12.25 -7.55
CA PRO A 119 11.45 12.31 -6.13
C PRO A 119 12.41 13.48 -5.82
N PHE A 120 12.41 13.91 -4.56
CA PHE A 120 13.51 14.66 -3.94
C PHE A 120 13.47 14.49 -2.42
N ILE A 121 14.56 14.84 -1.73
CA ILE A 121 14.64 14.75 -0.27
C ILE A 121 14.42 16.13 0.36
N VAL A 122 13.60 16.16 1.41
CA VAL A 122 13.48 17.31 2.32
C VAL A 122 14.10 16.98 3.67
N HIS A 123 15.11 17.74 4.05
CA HIS A 123 15.79 17.65 5.35
C HIS A 123 15.18 18.67 6.32
N VAL A 124 14.42 18.22 7.32
CA VAL A 124 13.77 19.11 8.30
C VAL A 124 14.58 19.16 9.59
N GLY A 125 15.15 20.31 9.92
CA GLY A 125 15.94 20.51 11.13
C GLY A 125 17.22 19.66 11.22
N VAL A 126 17.65 19.06 10.11
CA VAL A 126 18.84 18.20 10.03
C VAL A 126 20.08 19.08 9.96
N ASN A 127 21.03 18.86 10.86
CA ASN A 127 22.25 19.67 10.92
C ASN A 127 23.42 19.11 10.11
N LYS A 128 23.34 17.84 9.69
CA LYS A 128 24.40 17.17 8.94
C LYS A 128 23.82 16.15 7.97
N VAL A 129 24.20 16.30 6.70
CA VAL A 129 23.92 15.35 5.62
C VAL A 129 25.24 14.76 5.14
N VAL A 130 25.30 13.44 4.99
CA VAL A 130 26.46 12.70 4.50
C VAL A 130 26.02 11.85 3.33
N TYR A 131 26.69 12.02 2.18
CA TYR A 131 26.43 11.19 1.00
C TYR A 131 27.32 9.96 1.01
N ILE A 132 26.75 8.80 0.68
CA ILE A 132 27.44 7.51 0.61
C ILE A 132 27.32 6.97 -0.81
N GLY A 133 28.44 6.60 -1.41
CA GLY A 133 28.48 5.93 -2.69
C GLY A 133 29.89 5.88 -3.30
N PRO A 134 30.09 5.12 -4.39
CA PRO A 134 31.41 4.92 -4.99
C PRO A 134 32.12 6.23 -5.41
N ASN A 135 31.34 7.28 -5.70
CA ASN A 135 31.84 8.59 -6.10
C ASN A 135 31.91 9.62 -4.97
N GLU A 136 31.45 9.27 -3.76
CA GLU A 136 31.43 10.14 -2.58
C GLU A 136 32.66 9.94 -1.70
N ASP A 137 32.95 10.84 -0.76
CA ASP A 137 34.08 10.63 0.17
C ASP A 137 33.88 9.37 1.03
N ILE A 138 32.63 9.08 1.39
CA ILE A 138 32.23 7.87 2.11
C ILE A 138 31.75 6.85 1.09
N LYS A 139 32.49 5.76 0.92
CA LYS A 139 32.25 4.80 -0.18
C LYS A 139 31.21 3.75 0.18
N HIS A 140 31.16 3.30 1.44
CA HIS A 140 30.29 2.22 1.90
C HIS A 140 29.80 2.43 3.35
N PHE A 141 28.89 1.57 3.81
CA PHE A 141 28.44 1.55 5.21
C PHE A 141 29.59 1.22 6.17
N ASN A 142 30.55 0.38 5.78
CA ASN A 142 31.70 0.11 6.64
C ASN A 142 32.54 1.36 6.92
N ASP A 143 32.69 2.26 5.94
CA ASP A 143 33.44 3.52 6.12
C ASP A 143 32.67 4.48 7.04
N ALA A 144 31.34 4.49 6.93
CA ALA A 144 30.47 5.33 7.75
C ALA A 144 30.30 4.81 9.19
N PHE A 145 30.16 3.49 9.36
CA PHE A 145 29.60 2.84 10.55
C PHE A 145 30.52 1.79 11.19
N GLY A 146 31.53 1.29 10.47
CA GLY A 146 32.40 0.20 10.90
C GLY A 146 33.55 0.61 11.83
N ALA A 147 33.93 1.89 11.84
CA ALA A 147 34.91 2.42 12.80
C ALA A 147 34.28 2.53 14.19
N TRP A 148 34.63 1.59 15.08
CA TRP A 148 34.04 1.47 16.41
C TRP A 148 34.37 2.67 17.31
N LYS A 149 33.36 3.51 17.61
CA LYS A 149 33.34 4.61 18.62
C LYS A 149 34.64 5.42 18.81
N ALA A 150 35.42 5.65 17.76
CA ALA A 150 36.65 6.42 17.87
C ALA A 150 36.32 7.88 18.27
N PRO A 151 36.91 8.43 19.35
CA PRO A 151 36.68 9.81 19.76
C PRO A 151 36.95 10.78 18.60
N GLY A 152 36.02 11.71 18.36
CA GLY A 152 36.13 12.70 17.28
C GLY A 152 35.54 12.30 15.93
N ASN A 153 34.99 11.08 15.77
CA ASN A 153 34.26 10.73 14.55
C ASN A 153 32.90 11.43 14.47
N THR A 154 32.88 12.60 13.83
CA THR A 154 31.66 13.43 13.68
C THR A 154 30.60 12.81 12.77
N LEU A 155 30.89 11.74 12.02
CA LEU A 155 29.88 11.04 11.22
C LEU A 155 28.81 10.41 12.13
N ARG A 156 29.15 10.09 13.38
CA ARG A 156 28.23 9.44 14.33
C ARG A 156 27.48 10.41 15.25
N ASN A 157 27.32 11.67 14.87
CA ASN A 157 26.51 12.61 15.63
C ASN A 157 25.01 12.20 15.55
N PRO A 158 24.27 12.18 16.67
CA PRO A 158 22.81 11.98 16.64
C PRO A 158 22.13 12.96 15.67
N GLY A 159 21.09 12.50 14.96
CA GLY A 159 20.36 13.33 14.00
C GLY A 159 21.04 13.51 12.63
N THR A 160 22.18 12.85 12.39
CA THR A 160 22.82 12.86 11.06
C THR A 160 21.95 12.12 10.04
N THR A 161 21.81 12.69 8.84
CA THR A 161 21.21 12.01 7.70
C THR A 161 22.31 11.45 6.78
N PHE A 162 22.20 10.18 6.43
CA PHE A 162 23.03 9.50 5.44
C PHE A 162 22.22 9.24 4.18
N VAL A 163 22.55 9.91 3.09
CA VAL A 163 21.92 9.72 1.77
C VAL A 163 22.76 8.76 0.96
N VAL A 164 22.19 7.64 0.52
CA VAL A 164 22.88 6.63 -0.29
C VAL A 164 22.56 6.87 -1.75
N ARG A 165 23.59 7.10 -2.56
CA ARG A 165 23.42 7.33 -4.01
C ARG A 165 22.82 6.13 -4.70
N ASN A 166 22.00 6.38 -5.71
CA ASN A 166 21.40 5.34 -6.54
C ASN A 166 22.45 4.34 -7.05
N GLY A 167 22.11 3.06 -7.06
CA GLY A 167 23.02 2.01 -7.52
C GLY A 167 22.73 0.62 -6.96
N ASP A 168 23.46 -0.35 -7.50
CA ASP A 168 23.45 -1.75 -7.07
C ASP A 168 24.66 -2.03 -6.18
N TYR A 169 24.39 -2.49 -4.97
CA TYR A 169 25.41 -2.75 -3.95
C TYR A 169 25.26 -4.14 -3.33
N GLN A 170 26.39 -4.72 -2.91
CA GLN A 170 26.43 -6.08 -2.38
C GLN A 170 27.55 -6.33 -1.37
N GLY A 171 27.38 -7.37 -0.55
CA GLY A 171 28.38 -7.88 0.36
C GLY A 171 28.47 -7.17 1.71
N SER A 172 29.46 -7.55 2.51
CA SER A 172 29.61 -7.15 3.93
C SER A 172 29.90 -5.67 4.17
N ASN A 173 30.24 -4.91 3.13
CA ASN A 173 30.43 -3.46 3.21
C ASN A 173 29.09 -2.69 3.24
N TRP A 174 27.97 -3.36 2.99
CA TRP A 174 26.63 -2.79 2.92
C TRP A 174 25.71 -3.43 3.97
N VAL A 175 26.22 -3.47 5.20
CA VAL A 175 25.56 -4.08 6.36
C VAL A 175 25.34 -3.01 7.42
N VAL A 176 24.09 -2.88 7.88
CA VAL A 176 23.78 -2.34 9.21
C VAL A 176 23.46 -3.53 10.10
N GLY A 177 24.24 -3.71 11.16
CA GLY A 177 24.21 -4.86 12.07
C GLY A 177 25.56 -5.60 12.14
N LEU A 178 25.51 -6.89 12.51
CA LEU A 178 26.66 -7.81 12.49
C LEU A 178 26.93 -8.31 11.08
N THR A 179 28.15 -8.08 10.59
CA THR A 179 28.65 -8.73 9.37
C THR A 179 28.90 -10.22 9.62
N SER A 180 28.97 -11.01 8.54
CA SER A 180 29.34 -12.44 8.61
C SER A 180 30.72 -12.69 9.21
N GLY A 181 31.64 -11.72 9.12
CA GLY A 181 32.97 -11.76 9.74
C GLY A 181 33.01 -11.31 11.20
N GLY A 182 31.87 -11.01 11.82
CA GLY A 182 31.77 -10.54 13.20
C GLY A 182 32.06 -9.05 13.40
N GLY A 183 32.33 -8.29 12.33
CA GLY A 183 32.43 -6.84 12.38
C GLY A 183 31.08 -6.18 12.66
N VAL A 184 31.09 -5.12 13.46
CA VAL A 184 29.89 -4.36 13.87
C VAL A 184 29.80 -3.07 13.06
N GLN A 185 28.69 -2.87 12.33
CA GLN A 185 28.39 -1.66 11.59
C GLN A 185 27.03 -1.13 12.06
N THR A 186 26.99 -0.06 12.86
CA THR A 186 25.71 0.45 13.41
C THR A 186 25.54 1.95 13.16
N LEU A 187 24.30 2.37 12.91
CA LEU A 187 23.95 3.79 12.87
C LEU A 187 24.16 4.42 14.27
N PRO A 188 24.50 5.72 14.36
CA PRO A 188 24.43 6.43 15.64
C PRO A 188 22.98 6.51 16.14
N ALA A 189 22.76 6.33 17.44
CA ALA A 189 21.46 6.62 18.03
C ALA A 189 21.06 8.07 17.80
N GLY A 190 19.78 8.27 17.48
CA GLY A 190 19.14 9.57 17.57
C GLY A 190 18.67 9.84 19.00
N ASN A 191 17.67 10.70 19.11
CA ASN A 191 16.83 10.85 20.30
C ASN A 191 15.44 11.34 19.86
N GLU A 192 14.52 11.49 20.81
CA GLU A 192 13.15 11.95 20.57
C GLU A 192 13.05 13.24 19.75
N ASN A 193 14.07 14.12 19.79
CA ASN A 193 14.06 15.39 19.07
C ASN A 193 14.77 15.34 17.70
N GLN A 194 15.51 14.27 17.39
CA GLN A 194 16.28 14.14 16.15
C GLN A 194 16.59 12.68 15.81
N TYR A 195 16.04 12.21 14.69
CA TYR A 195 16.27 10.89 14.17
C TYR A 195 17.55 10.82 13.36
N THR A 196 18.38 9.81 13.62
CA THR A 196 19.41 9.44 12.67
C THR A 196 18.72 8.80 11.47
N THR A 197 18.89 9.40 10.29
CA THR A 197 18.20 8.93 9.08
C THR A 197 19.20 8.27 8.13
N LEU A 198 18.89 7.06 7.67
CA LEU A 198 19.55 6.41 6.54
C LEU A 198 18.52 6.35 5.40
N ILE A 199 18.80 7.01 4.28
CA ILE A 199 17.82 7.23 3.22
C ILE A 199 18.47 6.94 1.86
N ALA A 200 17.80 6.18 1.00
CA ALA A 200 18.16 6.10 -0.41
C ALA A 200 17.95 7.45 -1.09
N GLU A 201 18.79 7.83 -2.04
CA GLU A 201 18.60 9.05 -2.86
C GLU A 201 17.21 9.02 -3.50
N ASP A 202 16.94 8.01 -4.33
CA ASP A 202 15.59 7.76 -4.84
C ASP A 202 15.01 6.46 -4.28
N PRO A 203 13.74 6.47 -3.82
CA PRO A 203 13.08 5.27 -3.32
C PRO A 203 13.08 4.12 -4.34
N GLY A 204 13.64 2.98 -3.93
CA GLY A 204 13.74 1.76 -4.73
C GLY A 204 14.89 1.71 -5.73
N GLN A 205 15.71 2.76 -5.83
CA GLN A 205 16.85 2.84 -6.76
C GLN A 205 18.20 2.50 -6.11
N VAL A 206 18.24 2.37 -4.78
CA VAL A 206 19.34 1.74 -4.07
C VAL A 206 19.01 0.26 -3.86
N ARG A 207 19.60 -0.61 -4.68
CA ARG A 207 19.43 -2.06 -4.59
C ARG A 207 20.55 -2.69 -3.78
N LEU A 208 20.18 -3.39 -2.71
CA LEU A 208 21.09 -4.12 -1.83
C LEU A 208 20.88 -5.63 -2.01
N SER A 209 21.96 -6.39 -2.20
CA SER A 209 21.88 -7.83 -2.48
C SER A 209 23.06 -8.61 -1.88
N ASN A 210 23.05 -9.95 -2.01
CA ASN A 210 24.19 -10.83 -1.75
C ASN A 210 24.93 -10.56 -0.42
N GLY A 211 24.22 -10.66 0.70
CA GLY A 211 24.79 -10.50 2.04
C GLY A 211 24.74 -9.09 2.63
N ALA A 212 24.16 -8.12 1.90
CA ALA A 212 23.74 -6.85 2.47
C ALA A 212 22.55 -7.02 3.45
N GLN A 213 22.44 -6.14 4.43
CA GLN A 213 21.32 -6.15 5.40
C GLN A 213 21.12 -4.79 6.07
N LEU A 214 19.90 -4.54 6.54
CA LEU A 214 19.51 -3.34 7.29
C LEU A 214 18.85 -3.76 8.61
N MET A 215 19.67 -4.20 9.57
CA MET A 215 19.21 -4.77 10.84
C MET A 215 19.65 -3.93 12.04
N ALA A 216 18.69 -3.49 12.85
CA ALA A 216 18.95 -2.94 14.18
C ALA A 216 19.00 -4.09 15.18
N GLN A 217 20.16 -4.37 15.76
CA GLN A 217 20.33 -5.50 16.67
C GLN A 217 20.67 -5.04 18.08
N GLY A 218 20.07 -5.71 19.07
CA GLY A 218 20.37 -5.47 20.48
C GLY A 218 21.83 -5.82 20.82
N ASN A 219 22.36 -5.24 21.90
CA ASN A 219 23.74 -5.45 22.38
C ASN A 219 24.88 -5.06 21.41
N LEU A 220 24.60 -4.39 20.29
CA LEU A 220 25.63 -3.89 19.36
C LEU A 220 25.85 -2.36 19.42
N GLY A 221 25.17 -1.69 20.34
CA GLY A 221 25.12 -0.24 20.48
C GLY A 221 23.68 0.25 20.65
N ASP A 222 23.52 1.57 20.70
CA ASP A 222 22.21 2.21 20.94
C ASP A 222 21.37 2.15 19.65
N ALA A 223 20.63 1.05 19.49
CA ALA A 223 19.71 0.83 18.37
C ALA A 223 18.39 1.58 18.59
N ALA A 224 18.44 2.91 18.56
CA ALA A 224 17.31 3.76 18.92
C ALA A 224 17.19 5.03 18.07
N TYR A 225 15.95 5.46 17.82
CA TYR A 225 15.62 6.70 17.09
C TYR A 225 16.26 6.76 15.70
N TRP A 226 16.06 5.68 14.94
CA TRP A 226 16.51 5.55 13.55
C TRP A 226 15.35 5.67 12.57
N ALA A 227 15.61 6.24 11.40
CA ALA A 227 14.70 6.20 10.27
C ALA A 227 15.43 5.62 9.04
N ILE A 228 14.99 4.47 8.55
CA ILE A 228 15.60 3.75 7.41
C ILE A 228 14.60 3.75 6.26
N LYS A 229 14.97 4.37 5.13
CA LYS A 229 14.00 4.73 4.09
C LYS A 229 14.44 4.46 2.66
N GLY A 230 13.51 3.93 1.85
CA GLY A 230 13.62 3.89 0.39
C GLY A 230 14.52 2.81 -0.20
N PHE A 231 15.02 1.83 0.57
CA PHE A 231 15.92 0.80 0.05
C PHE A 231 15.16 -0.35 -0.61
N TYR A 232 15.72 -0.94 -1.67
CA TYR A 232 15.25 -2.20 -2.24
C TYR A 232 16.23 -3.34 -1.93
N MET A 233 15.79 -4.31 -1.13
CA MET A 233 16.55 -5.51 -0.81
C MET A 233 16.14 -6.63 -1.76
N ASP A 234 17.12 -7.20 -2.47
CA ASP A 234 16.95 -8.42 -3.25
C ASP A 234 17.59 -9.59 -2.48
N GLY A 235 16.76 -10.24 -1.66
CA GLY A 235 17.20 -11.08 -0.56
C GLY A 235 17.70 -10.27 0.65
N GLY A 236 17.98 -10.95 1.76
CA GLY A 236 18.48 -10.32 2.99
C GLY A 236 17.38 -9.81 3.92
N ARG A 237 17.76 -9.01 4.94
CA ARG A 237 16.85 -8.64 6.05
C ARG A 237 16.74 -7.13 6.23
N VAL A 238 15.52 -6.70 6.58
CA VAL A 238 15.21 -5.34 7.05
C VAL A 238 14.41 -5.47 8.34
N GLY A 239 14.87 -4.85 9.41
CA GLY A 239 14.11 -4.82 10.66
C GLY A 239 14.95 -4.82 11.91
N THR A 240 14.42 -5.43 12.96
CA THR A 240 15.03 -5.40 14.29
C THR A 240 15.17 -6.79 14.89
N ASP A 241 16.25 -7.01 15.63
CA ASP A 241 16.52 -8.27 16.34
C ASP A 241 17.18 -7.99 17.70
N GLY A 242 16.36 -7.93 18.74
CA GLY A 242 16.78 -7.82 20.12
C GLY A 242 16.93 -9.17 20.83
N ALA A 243 16.98 -10.32 20.14
CA ALA A 243 17.00 -11.61 20.82
C ALA A 243 18.19 -11.78 21.78
N ALA A 244 19.33 -11.14 21.48
CA ALA A 244 20.50 -11.12 22.35
C ALA A 244 20.26 -10.42 23.70
N CYS A 245 19.22 -9.60 23.81
CA CYS A 245 18.81 -8.94 25.06
C CYS A 245 18.02 -9.83 26.00
N GLY A 246 17.43 -10.93 25.49
CA GLY A 246 16.49 -11.73 26.27
C GLY A 246 15.37 -10.86 26.84
N ASP A 247 15.25 -10.85 28.17
CA ASP A 247 14.23 -10.10 28.90
C ASP A 247 14.69 -8.69 29.32
N ASP A 248 15.94 -8.32 29.07
CA ASP A 248 16.43 -6.96 29.32
C ASP A 248 15.88 -5.99 28.28
N ILE A 249 14.86 -5.23 28.66
CA ILE A 249 14.22 -4.23 27.80
C ILE A 249 15.14 -3.04 27.48
N THR A 250 16.17 -2.79 28.30
CA THR A 250 17.00 -1.58 28.17
C THR A 250 17.95 -1.63 26.98
N CYS A 251 18.26 -2.83 26.46
CA CYS A 251 19.09 -3.01 25.28
C CYS A 251 18.31 -3.33 24.00
N ARG A 252 16.97 -3.45 24.08
CA ARG A 252 16.12 -3.78 22.91
C ARG A 252 16.13 -2.63 21.91
N PRO A 253 16.14 -2.92 20.60
CA PRO A 253 15.92 -1.89 19.59
C PRO A 253 14.57 -1.19 19.80
N HIS A 254 14.55 0.15 19.77
CA HIS A 254 13.31 0.89 19.96
C HIS A 254 13.20 2.22 19.20
N HIS A 255 11.97 2.67 18.95
CA HIS A 255 11.69 3.94 18.26
C HIS A 255 12.34 4.00 16.87
N ILE A 256 12.16 2.95 16.06
CA ILE A 256 12.75 2.84 14.72
C ILE A 256 11.67 2.85 13.65
N LYS A 257 11.89 3.64 12.59
CA LYS A 257 10.99 3.76 11.44
C LYS A 257 11.62 3.07 10.23
N PHE A 258 10.88 2.16 9.60
CA PHE A 258 11.17 1.59 8.29
C PHE A 258 10.12 2.09 7.31
N VAL A 259 10.52 2.96 6.39
CA VAL A 259 9.58 3.67 5.50
C VAL A 259 9.94 3.47 4.03
N GLN A 260 8.98 3.06 3.19
CA GLN A 260 9.18 2.93 1.73
C GLN A 260 10.29 1.95 1.30
N ASN A 261 10.64 0.97 2.13
CA ASN A 261 11.60 -0.06 1.74
C ASN A 261 10.89 -1.24 1.09
N GLY A 262 11.61 -1.94 0.21
CA GLY A 262 11.17 -3.14 -0.48
C GLY A 262 12.02 -4.34 -0.14
N VAL A 263 11.41 -5.52 -0.01
CA VAL A 263 12.16 -6.78 0.08
C VAL A 263 11.58 -7.82 -0.87
N GLN A 264 12.37 -8.23 -1.86
CA GLN A 264 12.16 -9.51 -2.54
C GLN A 264 12.76 -10.60 -1.65
N MET A 265 11.91 -11.47 -1.10
CA MET A 265 12.33 -12.49 -0.16
C MET A 265 12.76 -13.77 -0.87
N TYR A 266 13.81 -14.41 -0.35
CA TYR A 266 14.16 -15.79 -0.69
C TYR A 266 13.80 -16.74 0.45
N HIS A 267 13.97 -18.05 0.24
CA HIS A 267 13.58 -19.04 1.23
C HIS A 267 14.30 -18.91 2.58
N THR A 268 15.62 -18.72 2.58
CA THR A 268 16.42 -18.58 3.81
C THR A 268 16.86 -17.14 4.05
N LEU A 269 17.02 -16.81 5.33
CA LEU A 269 17.66 -15.58 5.81
C LEU A 269 17.03 -14.26 5.32
N SER A 270 15.79 -14.26 4.85
CA SER A 270 15.07 -13.04 4.43
C SER A 270 13.91 -12.73 5.38
N SER A 271 13.82 -11.48 5.84
CA SER A 271 12.74 -11.05 6.74
C SER A 271 12.53 -9.54 6.66
N PHE A 272 11.25 -9.15 6.72
CA PHE A 272 10.81 -7.78 7.00
C PHE A 272 10.12 -7.85 8.36
N GLY A 273 10.79 -7.48 9.45
CA GLY A 273 10.15 -7.63 10.75
C GLY A 273 11.02 -7.46 11.98
N SER A 274 10.35 -7.57 13.12
CA SER A 274 10.88 -7.26 14.44
C SER A 274 10.85 -8.46 15.36
N GLY A 275 11.95 -8.68 16.08
CA GLY A 275 12.05 -9.62 17.19
C GLY A 275 12.55 -8.90 18.44
N TYR A 276 11.89 -9.07 19.59
CA TYR A 276 12.32 -8.47 20.86
C TYR A 276 12.58 -6.96 20.74
N SER A 277 11.56 -6.18 20.38
CA SER A 277 11.68 -4.75 20.06
C SER A 277 10.44 -3.97 20.45
N ASP A 278 10.59 -2.66 20.62
CA ASP A 278 9.54 -1.78 21.14
C ASP A 278 9.39 -0.53 20.25
N TYR A 279 8.18 -0.02 20.02
CA TYR A 279 7.99 1.25 19.26
C TYR A 279 8.58 1.21 17.85
N ILE A 280 8.23 0.20 17.05
CA ILE A 280 8.68 0.06 15.66
C ILE A 280 7.56 0.47 14.70
N LEU A 281 7.90 1.29 13.70
CA LEU A 281 6.99 1.68 12.63
C LEU A 281 7.44 1.06 11.30
N TYR A 282 6.59 0.26 10.69
CA TYR A 282 6.70 -0.21 9.31
C TYR A 282 5.65 0.49 8.46
N GLU A 283 6.06 1.48 7.67
CA GLU A 283 5.13 2.27 6.84
C GLU A 283 5.47 2.31 5.35
N ASN A 284 4.45 2.17 4.48
CA ASN A 284 4.61 2.26 3.02
C ASN A 284 5.65 1.28 2.43
N ASN A 285 5.93 0.17 3.11
CA ASN A 285 6.89 -0.83 2.64
C ASN A 285 6.22 -1.86 1.73
N TYR A 286 7.03 -2.63 0.99
CA TYR A 286 6.53 -3.72 0.18
C TYR A 286 7.38 -5.00 0.31
N ALA A 287 6.73 -6.16 0.31
CA ALA A 287 7.40 -7.44 0.43
C ALA A 287 6.77 -8.49 -0.49
N PHE A 288 7.60 -9.22 -1.24
CA PHE A 288 7.14 -10.23 -2.19
C PHE A 288 8.14 -11.37 -2.34
N GLY A 289 7.81 -12.37 -3.17
CA GLY A 289 8.66 -13.53 -3.40
C GLY A 289 8.44 -14.65 -2.37
N GLY A 290 9.57 -15.24 -1.98
CA GLY A 290 9.70 -16.42 -1.13
C GLY A 290 9.42 -16.19 0.36
N HIS A 291 10.01 -17.05 1.20
CA HIS A 291 9.92 -17.04 2.67
C HIS A 291 8.50 -17.30 3.23
N ARG A 292 8.43 -17.78 4.48
CA ARG A 292 7.17 -18.19 5.11
C ARG A 292 6.36 -17.03 5.72
N VAL A 293 7.00 -15.89 6.00
CA VAL A 293 6.36 -14.66 6.54
C VAL A 293 6.88 -13.44 5.81
N LYS A 294 6.01 -12.51 5.40
CA LYS A 294 6.44 -11.25 4.77
C LYS A 294 6.70 -10.16 5.79
N PHE A 295 5.74 -9.89 6.67
CA PHE A 295 5.85 -8.96 7.79
C PHE A 295 5.71 -9.71 9.13
N LEU A 296 6.75 -9.63 9.96
CA LEU A 296 6.84 -10.38 11.21
C LEU A 296 6.94 -9.43 12.41
N ALA A 297 6.20 -9.74 13.47
CA ALA A 297 6.49 -9.30 14.83
C ALA A 297 6.66 -10.54 15.72
N TYR A 298 7.70 -10.59 16.55
CA TYR A 298 7.90 -11.64 17.54
C TYR A 298 8.37 -11.04 18.86
N LYS A 299 7.63 -11.25 19.96
CA LYS A 299 7.94 -10.61 21.26
C LYS A 299 8.20 -9.11 21.13
N THR A 300 7.38 -8.46 20.32
CA THR A 300 7.46 -7.04 20.00
C THR A 300 6.26 -6.34 20.61
N THR A 301 6.43 -5.08 21.04
CA THR A 301 5.29 -4.31 21.55
C THR A 301 5.26 -2.85 21.07
N HIS A 302 4.09 -2.22 21.20
CA HIS A 302 3.83 -0.82 20.87
C HIS A 302 4.24 -0.47 19.42
N SER A 303 3.98 -1.36 18.47
CA SER A 303 4.50 -1.27 17.10
C SER A 303 3.39 -1.24 16.06
N ILE A 304 3.67 -0.57 14.93
CA ILE A 304 2.68 -0.25 13.89
C ILE A 304 3.16 -0.75 12.52
N TYR A 305 2.30 -1.45 11.81
CA TYR A 305 2.47 -1.89 10.42
C TYR A 305 1.38 -1.22 9.59
N ARG A 306 1.72 -0.17 8.85
CA ARG A 306 0.73 0.67 8.16
C ARG A 306 1.04 0.89 6.69
N ARG A 307 0.01 0.89 5.83
CA ARG A 307 0.14 1.19 4.39
C ARG A 307 1.14 0.29 3.65
N ASN A 308 1.36 -0.95 4.11
CA ASN A 308 2.29 -1.86 3.45
C ASN A 308 1.58 -2.72 2.40
N VAL A 309 2.31 -3.14 1.38
CA VAL A 309 1.79 -4.02 0.30
C VAL A 309 2.59 -5.31 0.24
N ALA A 310 1.93 -6.46 0.21
CA ALA A 310 2.60 -7.74 0.16
C ALA A 310 1.98 -8.70 -0.85
N ARG A 311 2.83 -9.55 -1.44
CA ARG A 311 2.42 -10.65 -2.32
C ARG A 311 3.16 -11.93 -1.92
N PHE A 312 2.42 -13.01 -1.70
CA PHE A 312 3.02 -14.30 -1.37
C PHE A 312 3.21 -15.12 -2.65
N ASP A 313 4.43 -15.18 -3.19
CA ASP A 313 4.67 -15.78 -4.51
C ASP A 313 5.05 -17.27 -4.45
N HIS A 314 5.93 -17.68 -3.53
CA HIS A 314 6.38 -19.07 -3.45
C HIS A 314 6.91 -19.43 -2.05
N ASN A 315 6.96 -20.71 -1.72
CA ASN A 315 7.66 -21.20 -0.52
C ASN A 315 7.97 -22.69 -0.66
N GLN A 316 9.25 -23.02 -0.86
CA GLN A 316 9.64 -24.36 -1.30
C GLN A 316 9.92 -25.39 -0.21
N GLU A 317 9.96 -24.97 1.05
CA GLU A 317 10.24 -25.87 2.16
C GLU A 317 9.07 -25.95 3.13
N HIS A 318 8.93 -27.09 3.79
CA HIS A 318 8.02 -27.24 4.93
C HIS A 318 8.60 -26.54 6.17
N THR A 319 8.61 -25.21 6.15
CA THR A 319 9.17 -24.37 7.22
C THR A 319 8.06 -23.60 7.92
N GLY A 320 7.55 -24.15 9.02
CA GLY A 320 6.59 -23.48 9.90
C GLY A 320 5.30 -22.97 9.23
N PRO A 321 4.54 -22.12 9.95
CA PRO A 321 3.33 -21.50 9.42
C PRO A 321 3.63 -20.51 8.29
N LYS A 322 2.80 -20.53 7.25
CA LYS A 322 2.85 -19.65 6.07
C LYS A 322 1.84 -18.51 6.21
N ASN A 323 2.35 -17.29 6.32
CA ASN A 323 1.60 -16.07 6.58
C ASN A 323 2.13 -14.88 5.77
N THR A 324 1.33 -13.83 5.63
CA THR A 324 1.83 -12.55 5.11
C THR A 324 2.18 -11.60 6.25
N PHE A 325 1.20 -11.15 7.03
CA PHE A 325 1.42 -10.44 8.29
C PHE A 325 1.25 -11.43 9.45
N SER A 326 2.22 -11.47 10.35
CA SER A 326 2.17 -12.40 11.48
C SER A 326 2.76 -11.83 12.76
N PHE A 327 1.92 -11.72 13.78
CA PHE A 327 2.28 -11.14 15.07
C PHE A 327 2.30 -12.23 16.15
N TYR A 328 3.49 -12.79 16.35
CA TYR A 328 3.74 -13.90 17.26
C TYR A 328 4.05 -13.39 18.67
N THR A 329 3.24 -13.77 19.66
CA THR A 329 3.44 -13.39 21.07
C THR A 329 3.85 -11.93 21.20
N SER A 330 3.08 -11.05 20.56
CA SER A 330 3.38 -9.64 20.42
C SER A 330 2.13 -8.85 20.78
N THR A 331 2.30 -7.82 21.59
CA THR A 331 1.19 -7.11 22.23
C THR A 331 1.23 -5.64 21.87
N ASN A 332 0.07 -4.96 21.86
CA ASN A 332 0.01 -3.56 21.41
C ASN A 332 0.56 -3.42 19.98
N ILE A 333 0.06 -4.26 19.06
CA ILE A 333 0.39 -4.18 17.64
C ILE A 333 -0.79 -3.60 16.88
N ILE A 334 -0.52 -2.65 15.99
CA ILE A 334 -1.51 -2.08 15.08
C ILE A 334 -1.12 -2.41 13.64
N ALA A 335 -2.08 -2.87 12.85
CA ALA A 335 -1.96 -3.09 11.42
C ALA A 335 -3.05 -2.33 10.67
N GLN A 336 -2.67 -1.27 9.94
CA GLN A 336 -3.64 -0.33 9.35
C GLN A 336 -3.41 -0.12 7.86
N ASN A 337 -4.45 -0.21 7.06
CA ASN A 337 -4.42 0.10 5.62
C ASN A 337 -3.41 -0.75 4.82
N ASN A 338 -3.15 -2.00 5.24
CA ASN A 338 -2.24 -2.89 4.51
C ASN A 338 -2.99 -3.65 3.41
N ILE A 339 -2.27 -4.04 2.36
CA ILE A 339 -2.81 -4.77 1.22
C ILE A 339 -2.01 -6.05 1.03
N VAL A 340 -2.71 -7.18 0.97
CA VAL A 340 -2.20 -8.47 0.55
C VAL A 340 -2.90 -8.86 -0.74
N ILE A 341 -2.13 -9.20 -1.77
CA ILE A 341 -2.70 -9.30 -3.12
C ILE A 341 -1.95 -10.33 -3.96
N ASP A 342 -2.69 -11.05 -4.81
CA ASP A 342 -2.15 -12.01 -5.78
C ASP A 342 -1.30 -13.12 -5.15
N GLY A 343 -1.75 -13.66 -4.02
CA GLY A 343 -1.20 -14.85 -3.36
C GLY A 343 -1.68 -16.17 -3.97
N ASP A 344 -2.11 -16.15 -5.22
CA ASP A 344 -2.77 -17.21 -6.00
C ASP A 344 -1.78 -18.10 -6.76
N THR A 345 -0.73 -18.54 -6.06
CA THR A 345 0.36 -19.34 -6.64
C THR A 345 0.63 -20.59 -5.81
N LYS A 346 -0.41 -21.21 -5.27
CA LYS A 346 -0.26 -22.38 -4.40
C LYS A 346 0.58 -23.50 -5.01
N GLU A 347 0.61 -23.65 -6.33
CA GLU A 347 1.43 -24.62 -7.03
C GLU A 347 2.94 -24.41 -6.83
N PHE A 348 3.38 -23.24 -6.36
CA PHE A 348 4.76 -22.94 -5.96
C PHE A 348 4.96 -22.93 -4.43
N VAL A 349 4.03 -23.50 -3.69
CA VAL A 349 4.03 -23.55 -2.23
C VAL A 349 3.96 -25.01 -1.74
N ALA A 350 4.98 -25.41 -0.99
CA ALA A 350 5.08 -26.72 -0.35
C ALA A 350 3.98 -26.93 0.71
N THR A 351 3.84 -28.17 1.19
CA THR A 351 3.02 -28.45 2.38
C THR A 351 3.46 -27.59 3.59
N GLY A 352 2.54 -27.40 4.52
CA GLY A 352 2.79 -26.68 5.77
C GLY A 352 1.49 -26.19 6.41
N GLU A 353 1.60 -25.66 7.61
CA GLU A 353 0.49 -24.96 8.25
C GLU A 353 0.22 -23.65 7.50
N LEU A 354 -1.03 -23.42 7.11
CA LEU A 354 -1.50 -22.11 6.69
C LEU A 354 -1.97 -21.36 7.94
N ALA A 355 -1.41 -20.20 8.22
CA ALA A 355 -1.92 -19.34 9.28
C ALA A 355 -2.48 -18.00 8.75
N GLY A 356 -2.49 -17.83 7.42
CA GLY A 356 -3.26 -16.82 6.72
C GLY A 356 -2.57 -15.48 6.55
N GLU A 357 -3.26 -14.56 5.87
CA GLU A 357 -2.69 -13.27 5.52
C GLU A 357 -2.56 -12.33 6.71
N TYR A 358 -3.48 -12.41 7.67
CA TYR A 358 -3.50 -11.63 8.91
C TYR A 358 -3.46 -12.55 10.13
N GLY A 359 -2.30 -13.14 10.38
CA GLY A 359 -2.09 -14.13 11.43
C GLY A 359 -1.75 -13.50 12.79
N CYS A 360 -2.26 -14.08 13.85
CA CYS A 360 -1.96 -13.71 15.23
C CYS A 360 -1.62 -14.95 16.07
N PRO A 361 -0.42 -15.53 15.89
CA PRO A 361 -0.06 -16.78 16.55
C PRO A 361 0.40 -16.56 18.00
N THR A 362 0.21 -17.59 18.84
CA THR A 362 0.47 -17.53 20.29
C THR A 362 1.49 -18.60 20.69
N THR A 363 2.73 -18.47 20.23
CA THR A 363 3.74 -19.55 20.37
C THR A 363 4.48 -19.54 21.70
N ALA A 364 4.55 -18.42 22.41
CA ALA A 364 5.26 -18.28 23.67
C ALA A 364 4.50 -17.45 24.73
N GLY A 365 3.23 -17.16 24.47
CA GLY A 365 2.41 -16.25 25.27
C GLY A 365 1.37 -15.53 24.40
N ASP A 366 0.61 -14.65 25.05
CA ASP A 366 -0.48 -13.88 24.45
C ASP A 366 -0.02 -12.94 23.33
N SER A 367 -0.95 -12.63 22.44
CA SER A 367 -0.82 -11.60 21.42
C SER A 367 -1.99 -10.62 21.50
N LEU A 368 -1.74 -9.33 21.24
CA LEU A 368 -2.76 -8.28 21.19
C LEU A 368 -2.54 -7.44 19.93
N ALA A 369 -3.51 -7.51 19.00
CA ALA A 369 -3.41 -6.87 17.69
C ALA A 369 -4.73 -6.22 17.23
N GLU A 370 -4.63 -5.03 16.65
CA GLU A 370 -5.72 -4.35 15.95
C GLU A 370 -5.44 -4.28 14.45
N TRP A 371 -6.43 -4.64 13.64
CA TRP A 371 -6.35 -4.68 12.19
C TRP A 371 -7.45 -3.79 11.60
N ASP A 372 -7.11 -2.62 11.08
CA ASP A 372 -8.10 -1.74 10.46
C ASP A 372 -7.82 -1.53 8.96
N ARG A 373 -8.86 -1.59 8.12
CA ARG A 373 -8.78 -1.23 6.68
C ARG A 373 -7.82 -2.07 5.85
N ASN A 374 -7.61 -3.32 6.26
CA ASN A 374 -6.72 -4.22 5.54
C ASN A 374 -7.46 -4.94 4.41
N ILE A 375 -6.76 -5.22 3.31
CA ILE A 375 -7.34 -5.79 2.09
C ILE A 375 -6.61 -7.09 1.75
N GLN A 376 -7.35 -8.17 1.47
CA GLN A 376 -6.85 -9.39 0.85
C GLN A 376 -7.60 -9.61 -0.47
N LEU A 377 -6.88 -9.75 -1.58
CA LEU A 377 -7.51 -10.06 -2.88
C LEU A 377 -6.73 -11.15 -3.60
N ASN A 378 -7.46 -12.02 -4.30
CA ASN A 378 -6.89 -13.06 -5.15
C ASN A 378 -5.85 -13.93 -4.40
N SER A 379 -6.30 -14.74 -3.43
CA SER A 379 -5.37 -15.47 -2.55
C SER A 379 -5.73 -16.95 -2.42
N ASP A 380 -4.70 -17.80 -2.43
CA ASP A 380 -4.83 -19.22 -2.06
C ASP A 380 -4.63 -19.47 -0.55
N PHE A 381 -4.48 -18.40 0.25
CA PHE A 381 -4.28 -18.43 1.68
C PHE A 381 -5.54 -18.00 2.45
N PRO A 382 -5.74 -18.53 3.67
CA PRO A 382 -6.88 -18.12 4.50
C PRO A 382 -6.72 -16.67 4.95
N HIS A 383 -7.82 -16.03 5.34
CA HIS A 383 -7.78 -14.64 5.80
C HIS A 383 -6.99 -14.50 7.10
N ALA A 384 -7.31 -15.30 8.12
CA ALA A 384 -6.69 -15.19 9.42
C ALA A 384 -6.64 -16.52 10.19
N ASN A 385 -5.57 -16.69 10.96
CA ASN A 385 -5.48 -17.65 12.06
C ASN A 385 -5.19 -16.89 13.36
N LEU A 386 -6.20 -16.86 14.23
CA LEU A 386 -6.21 -16.20 15.54
C LEU A 386 -6.12 -17.30 16.59
N ASP A 387 -4.89 -17.53 17.03
CA ASP A 387 -4.44 -18.76 17.65
C ASP A 387 -4.72 -18.81 19.17
N LEU A 388 -4.75 -20.02 19.73
CA LEU A 388 -5.02 -20.33 21.16
C LEU A 388 -4.08 -21.46 21.65
N GLN A 389 -2.80 -21.43 21.31
CA GLN A 389 -1.85 -22.52 21.62
C GLN A 389 -1.17 -22.34 22.97
N ASN A 390 -0.33 -21.32 23.11
CA ASN A 390 0.43 -21.03 24.34
C ASN A 390 0.05 -19.67 24.95
N GLY A 391 -1.15 -19.19 24.64
CA GLY A 391 -1.73 -17.92 25.06
C GLY A 391 -3.01 -17.66 24.26
N GLU A 392 -3.60 -16.49 24.46
CA GLU A 392 -4.75 -16.00 23.72
C GLU A 392 -4.32 -14.90 22.73
N CYS A 393 -4.89 -14.95 21.52
CA CYS A 393 -4.82 -13.83 20.58
C CYS A 393 -6.04 -12.91 20.78
N TYR A 394 -5.81 -11.73 21.33
CA TYR A 394 -6.78 -10.66 21.41
C TYR A 394 -6.72 -9.84 20.13
N ALA A 395 -7.71 -10.05 19.25
CA ALA A 395 -7.74 -9.42 17.93
C ALA A 395 -9.01 -8.61 17.71
N THR A 396 -8.86 -7.38 17.20
CA THR A 396 -9.98 -6.65 16.63
C THR A 396 -9.71 -6.33 15.17
N ILE A 397 -10.65 -6.66 14.30
CA ILE A 397 -10.56 -6.52 12.84
C ILE A 397 -11.71 -5.64 12.38
N ARG A 398 -11.41 -4.50 11.74
CA ARG A 398 -12.41 -3.52 11.28
C ARG A 398 -12.18 -3.09 9.84
N ASP A 399 -13.25 -2.81 9.10
CA ASP A 399 -13.18 -2.34 7.71
C ASP A 399 -12.33 -3.26 6.81
N SER A 400 -12.36 -4.56 7.07
CA SER A 400 -11.49 -5.52 6.39
C SER A 400 -12.16 -6.07 5.13
N ILE A 401 -11.41 -6.11 4.04
CA ILE A 401 -11.87 -6.70 2.77
C ILE A 401 -11.11 -7.99 2.54
N SER A 402 -11.83 -9.07 2.20
CA SER A 402 -11.20 -10.27 1.66
C SER A 402 -12.06 -10.86 0.54
N TRP A 403 -11.52 -10.93 -0.67
CA TRP A 403 -12.27 -11.38 -1.84
C TRP A 403 -11.47 -12.34 -2.71
N ASP A 404 -12.16 -13.37 -3.22
CA ASP A 404 -11.59 -14.41 -4.10
C ASP A 404 -10.50 -15.24 -3.40
N ASN A 405 -10.95 -16.15 -2.52
CA ASN A 405 -10.12 -16.93 -1.62
C ASN A 405 -10.30 -18.43 -1.86
N ARG A 406 -9.20 -19.18 -1.98
CA ARG A 406 -9.23 -20.63 -2.36
C ARG A 406 -8.56 -21.58 -1.36
N ALA A 407 -8.26 -21.10 -0.16
CA ALA A 407 -7.69 -21.92 0.90
C ALA A 407 -8.58 -23.11 1.32
N ASN A 408 -8.09 -23.97 2.21
CA ASN A 408 -8.86 -25.11 2.75
C ASN A 408 -9.78 -24.73 3.94
N PHE A 409 -9.64 -23.52 4.47
CA PHE A 409 -10.54 -22.85 5.41
C PHE A 409 -10.42 -21.33 5.18
N PHE A 410 -11.27 -20.52 5.81
CA PHE A 410 -11.20 -19.07 5.66
C PHE A 410 -10.67 -18.36 6.91
N ILE A 411 -11.27 -18.61 8.07
CA ILE A 411 -10.86 -17.99 9.34
C ILE A 411 -10.79 -19.03 10.46
N LEU A 412 -9.70 -19.02 11.23
CA LEU A 412 -9.65 -19.64 12.56
C LEU A 412 -9.71 -18.51 13.61
N SER A 413 -10.76 -18.50 14.41
CA SER A 413 -11.10 -17.48 15.40
C SER A 413 -11.20 -18.14 16.79
N ARG A 414 -10.12 -18.80 17.24
CA ARG A 414 -10.17 -19.64 18.45
C ARG A 414 -9.98 -18.85 19.75
N SER A 415 -9.59 -17.59 19.65
CA SER A 415 -9.28 -16.64 20.74
C SER A 415 -10.18 -15.42 20.72
N PRO A 416 -10.12 -14.49 21.71
CA PRO A 416 -10.92 -13.27 21.77
C PRO A 416 -10.76 -12.35 20.55
N SER A 417 -11.54 -12.66 19.52
CA SER A 417 -11.45 -12.04 18.21
C SER A 417 -12.78 -11.48 17.74
N TYR A 418 -12.77 -10.23 17.32
CA TYR A 418 -13.94 -9.46 16.91
C TYR A 418 -13.75 -8.90 15.51
N PHE A 419 -14.76 -9.11 14.66
CA PHE A 419 -14.83 -8.58 13.31
C PHE A 419 -16.02 -7.63 13.19
N ASP A 420 -15.78 -6.45 12.65
CA ASP A 420 -16.79 -5.42 12.48
C ASP A 420 -16.62 -4.71 11.13
N HIS A 421 -17.71 -4.42 10.43
CA HIS A 421 -17.67 -3.80 9.11
C HIS A 421 -16.72 -4.51 8.14
N ALA A 422 -16.79 -5.83 7.99
CA ALA A 422 -16.00 -6.55 7.00
C ALA A 422 -16.78 -6.84 5.71
N THR A 423 -16.07 -6.96 4.59
CA THR A 423 -16.62 -7.39 3.30
C THR A 423 -15.88 -8.63 2.82
N PHE A 424 -16.54 -9.79 2.93
CA PHE A 424 -15.99 -11.08 2.54
C PHE A 424 -16.80 -11.70 1.42
N GLY A 425 -16.13 -12.13 0.35
CA GLY A 425 -16.82 -12.89 -0.69
C GLY A 425 -15.97 -13.59 -1.73
N ALA A 426 -16.63 -14.31 -2.63
CA ALA A 426 -16.00 -15.30 -3.52
C ALA A 426 -15.06 -16.23 -2.73
N ILE A 427 -15.58 -16.81 -1.64
CA ILE A 427 -14.86 -17.76 -0.81
C ILE A 427 -15.01 -19.14 -1.47
N HIS A 428 -14.10 -19.42 -2.40
CA HIS A 428 -14.12 -20.57 -3.28
C HIS A 428 -13.09 -21.62 -2.86
N LEU A 429 -13.31 -22.23 -1.69
CA LEU A 429 -12.37 -23.19 -1.11
C LEU A 429 -12.13 -24.38 -2.06
N ASP A 430 -10.87 -24.75 -2.25
CA ASP A 430 -10.50 -25.92 -3.07
C ASP A 430 -11.07 -27.20 -2.47
N ASP A 431 -10.80 -27.40 -1.18
CA ASP A 431 -11.18 -28.57 -0.40
C ASP A 431 -12.50 -28.32 0.34
N THR A 432 -13.25 -29.39 0.64
CA THR A 432 -14.42 -29.29 1.53
C THR A 432 -13.91 -29.04 2.96
N PRO A 433 -14.19 -27.87 3.56
CA PRO A 433 -13.74 -27.59 4.91
C PRO A 433 -14.58 -28.37 5.92
N GLN A 434 -14.02 -28.60 7.12
CA GLN A 434 -14.86 -28.99 8.27
C GLN A 434 -15.83 -27.86 8.65
N VAL A 435 -15.33 -26.62 8.58
CA VAL A 435 -16.08 -25.37 8.74
C VAL A 435 -15.26 -24.25 8.08
N VAL A 436 -15.93 -23.29 7.45
CA VAL A 436 -15.31 -22.13 6.79
C VAL A 436 -14.70 -21.18 7.83
N ILE A 437 -15.45 -20.89 8.90
CA ILE A 437 -15.05 -20.06 10.04
C ILE A 437 -15.12 -20.88 11.32
N ASN A 438 -13.95 -21.20 11.89
CA ASN A 438 -13.85 -22.04 13.08
C ASN A 438 -13.50 -21.23 14.33
N ALA A 439 -14.44 -21.15 15.28
CA ALA A 439 -14.26 -20.53 16.58
C ALA A 439 -14.34 -21.52 17.76
N TRP A 440 -14.15 -22.82 17.52
CA TRP A 440 -14.08 -23.80 18.60
C TRP A 440 -12.88 -23.52 19.53
N PRO A 441 -13.06 -23.49 20.88
CA PRO A 441 -14.11 -24.16 21.67
C PRO A 441 -15.35 -23.35 22.03
N GLY A 442 -15.70 -22.26 21.34
CA GLY A 442 -17.00 -21.63 21.54
C GLY A 442 -17.03 -20.44 22.50
N ARG A 443 -16.02 -20.31 23.37
CA ARG A 443 -16.09 -19.47 24.57
C ARG A 443 -15.25 -18.19 24.53
N PHE A 444 -14.37 -18.03 23.54
CA PHE A 444 -13.43 -16.91 23.47
C PHE A 444 -13.78 -15.92 22.36
N ALA A 445 -14.09 -16.42 21.16
CA ALA A 445 -14.42 -15.59 20.01
C ALA A 445 -15.54 -14.59 20.34
N ARG A 446 -15.30 -13.32 19.97
CA ARG A 446 -16.26 -12.24 20.20
C ARG A 446 -17.28 -12.18 19.07
N GLY A 447 -16.92 -12.55 17.85
CA GLY A 447 -17.87 -12.74 16.77
C GLY A 447 -17.79 -11.70 15.67
N PHE A 448 -18.86 -11.63 14.86
CA PHE A 448 -18.94 -10.84 13.64
C PHE A 448 -20.17 -9.94 13.69
N THR A 449 -19.96 -8.64 13.49
CA THR A 449 -21.02 -7.65 13.32
C THR A 449 -20.85 -6.85 12.04
N ASN A 450 -21.97 -6.32 11.53
CA ASN A 450 -21.98 -5.39 10.40
C ASN A 450 -21.20 -5.89 9.16
N THR A 451 -21.13 -7.21 8.97
CA THR A 451 -20.24 -7.86 8.00
C THR A 451 -21.03 -8.48 6.84
N ILE A 452 -20.49 -8.38 5.63
CA ILE A 452 -20.99 -9.08 4.44
C ILE A 452 -20.25 -10.40 4.28
N PHE A 453 -21.01 -11.48 4.10
CA PHE A 453 -20.56 -12.77 3.58
C PHE A 453 -21.33 -13.08 2.29
N HIS A 454 -20.62 -13.19 1.17
CA HIS A 454 -21.23 -13.42 -0.13
C HIS A 454 -20.49 -14.50 -0.93
N ASP A 455 -21.21 -15.37 -1.64
CA ASP A 455 -20.62 -16.37 -2.54
C ASP A 455 -19.61 -17.27 -1.82
N VAL A 456 -20.14 -18.15 -0.96
CA VAL A 456 -19.37 -19.16 -0.23
C VAL A 456 -19.69 -20.54 -0.82
N ASN A 457 -18.70 -21.13 -1.48
CA ASN A 457 -18.97 -22.22 -2.43
C ASN A 457 -19.27 -23.59 -1.81
N LYS A 458 -18.88 -23.86 -0.56
CA LYS A 458 -19.12 -25.14 0.14
C LYS A 458 -18.82 -25.09 1.65
N GLY A 459 -19.31 -26.10 2.36
CA GLY A 459 -19.00 -26.38 3.76
C GLY A 459 -19.88 -25.63 4.77
N PRO A 460 -19.86 -26.00 6.06
CA PRO A 460 -20.58 -25.25 7.10
C PRO A 460 -19.94 -23.88 7.31
N LEU A 461 -20.73 -22.80 7.39
CA LEU A 461 -20.17 -21.44 7.43
C LEU A 461 -19.49 -21.13 8.77
N PHE A 462 -20.18 -21.37 9.89
CA PHE A 462 -19.72 -21.02 11.23
C PHE A 462 -19.63 -22.24 12.14
N GLU A 463 -18.80 -22.17 13.17
CA GLU A 463 -18.80 -23.07 14.33
C GLU A 463 -18.19 -22.36 15.53
N GLY A 464 -18.74 -22.57 16.73
CA GLY A 464 -18.10 -22.08 17.97
C GLY A 464 -18.21 -20.57 18.19
N LEU A 465 -19.22 -19.90 17.66
CA LEU A 465 -19.54 -18.52 18.02
C LEU A 465 -20.66 -18.55 19.07
N THR A 466 -20.50 -17.85 20.20
CA THR A 466 -21.58 -17.68 21.19
C THR A 466 -21.55 -16.29 21.81
N THR A 467 -22.73 -15.79 22.17
CA THR A 467 -22.93 -14.52 22.87
C THR A 467 -22.48 -14.59 24.33
N GLY A 468 -22.24 -13.44 24.96
CA GLY A 468 -21.89 -13.32 26.37
C GLY A 468 -20.63 -12.48 26.58
N THR A 469 -19.73 -12.92 27.45
CA THR A 469 -18.47 -12.22 27.73
C THR A 469 -17.27 -13.16 27.74
N THR A 470 -16.07 -12.61 27.54
CA THR A 470 -14.76 -13.25 27.77
C THR A 470 -13.85 -12.28 28.52
N ALA A 471 -12.72 -12.74 29.07
CA ALA A 471 -11.75 -11.85 29.71
C ALA A 471 -11.14 -10.86 28.68
N ASP A 472 -10.75 -9.69 29.15
CA ASP A 472 -9.86 -8.79 28.41
C ASP A 472 -8.40 -9.19 28.56
N TYR A 473 -7.53 -8.59 27.75
CA TYR A 473 -6.08 -8.87 27.75
C TYR A 473 -5.44 -8.64 29.12
N GLU A 474 -5.83 -7.56 29.82
CA GLU A 474 -5.30 -7.21 31.13
C GLU A 474 -5.79 -8.16 32.25
N GLY A 475 -6.82 -8.97 31.99
CA GLY A 475 -7.46 -9.85 32.97
C GLY A 475 -8.22 -9.10 34.07
N THR A 476 -8.51 -7.81 33.87
CA THR A 476 -9.17 -6.94 34.86
C THR A 476 -10.62 -6.60 34.49
N GLY A 477 -11.02 -6.88 33.25
CA GLY A 477 -12.33 -6.60 32.70
C GLY A 477 -12.87 -7.75 31.86
N THR A 478 -13.96 -7.45 31.15
CA THR A 478 -14.57 -8.38 30.21
C THR A 478 -14.80 -7.72 28.86
N LEU A 479 -14.63 -8.50 27.81
CA LEU A 479 -14.98 -8.16 26.43
C LEU A 479 -16.32 -8.79 26.09
N GLU A 480 -17.17 -8.03 25.41
CA GLU A 480 -18.44 -8.54 24.90
C GLU A 480 -18.20 -9.52 23.75
N ARG A 481 -19.01 -10.59 23.76
CA ARG A 481 -19.14 -11.56 22.68
C ARG A 481 -20.51 -11.39 22.05
N TYR A 482 -20.52 -10.97 20.79
CA TYR A 482 -21.67 -10.68 19.94
C TYR A 482 -22.19 -11.92 19.19
N GLY A 483 -21.37 -12.96 19.03
CA GLY A 483 -21.75 -14.12 18.21
C GLY A 483 -21.83 -13.75 16.73
N ILE A 484 -23.02 -13.85 16.13
CA ILE A 484 -23.29 -13.48 14.73
C ILE A 484 -24.52 -12.55 14.75
N ALA A 485 -24.31 -11.26 14.51
CA ALA A 485 -25.38 -10.27 14.53
C ALA A 485 -25.19 -9.21 13.44
N TYR A 486 -26.27 -8.67 12.88
CA TYR A 486 -26.26 -7.59 11.89
C TYR A 486 -25.42 -7.88 10.64
N ASN A 487 -25.33 -9.15 10.23
CA ASN A 487 -24.56 -9.57 9.06
C ASN A 487 -25.47 -9.75 7.84
N ASN A 488 -24.93 -9.47 6.65
CA ASN A 488 -25.58 -9.82 5.38
C ASN A 488 -24.98 -11.12 4.84
N ILE A 489 -25.79 -12.17 4.72
CA ILE A 489 -25.34 -13.48 4.25
C ILE A 489 -26.12 -13.86 2.99
N THR A 490 -25.41 -13.99 1.86
CA THR A 490 -26.01 -14.31 0.55
C THR A 490 -25.18 -15.31 -0.24
N ASP A 491 -25.81 -15.95 -1.22
CA ASP A 491 -25.23 -16.95 -2.13
C ASP A 491 -24.31 -17.98 -1.43
N PHE A 492 -24.94 -18.88 -0.68
CA PHE A 492 -24.24 -19.90 0.08
C PHE A 492 -24.82 -21.28 -0.21
N SER A 493 -23.95 -22.22 -0.57
CA SER A 493 -24.33 -23.59 -0.95
C SER A 493 -24.29 -24.61 0.20
N GLY A 494 -23.78 -24.22 1.38
CA GLY A 494 -23.68 -25.07 2.56
C GLY A 494 -24.87 -24.91 3.52
N TYR A 495 -24.63 -25.11 4.82
CA TYR A 495 -25.59 -24.81 5.88
C TYR A 495 -24.94 -24.04 7.02
N LEU A 496 -25.73 -23.29 7.76
CA LEU A 496 -25.25 -22.55 8.92
C LEU A 496 -25.19 -23.50 10.13
N LYS A 497 -24.02 -23.70 10.72
CA LYS A 497 -23.81 -24.60 11.88
C LYS A 497 -23.70 -23.79 13.16
N TYR A 498 -24.84 -23.46 13.76
CA TYR A 498 -24.92 -22.67 14.99
C TYR A 498 -26.05 -23.12 15.91
N ASN A 499 -26.10 -22.57 17.13
CA ASN A 499 -27.23 -22.75 18.06
C ASN A 499 -27.84 -21.39 18.44
N SER A 500 -28.93 -21.38 19.20
CA SER A 500 -29.64 -20.14 19.55
C SER A 500 -28.83 -19.14 20.37
N LEU A 501 -27.70 -19.54 20.98
CA LEU A 501 -26.79 -18.64 21.69
C LEU A 501 -25.72 -18.06 20.75
N SER A 502 -25.67 -18.50 19.50
CA SER A 502 -24.64 -18.13 18.52
C SER A 502 -25.04 -16.98 17.60
N VAL A 503 -26.35 -16.78 17.38
CA VAL A 503 -26.86 -15.89 16.34
C VAL A 503 -28.01 -15.06 16.87
N ASP A 504 -28.09 -13.82 16.40
CA ASP A 504 -29.29 -13.00 16.47
C ASP A 504 -29.98 -13.07 15.10
N ASP A 505 -30.88 -14.06 14.91
CA ASP A 505 -31.55 -14.32 13.63
C ASP A 505 -32.37 -13.10 13.13
N ASP A 506 -32.92 -12.28 14.04
CA ASP A 506 -33.72 -11.11 13.69
C ASP A 506 -32.88 -9.97 13.10
N SER A 507 -31.57 -9.98 13.35
CA SER A 507 -30.62 -8.98 12.86
C SER A 507 -30.01 -9.32 11.50
N LEU A 508 -30.17 -10.55 11.01
CA LEU A 508 -29.54 -11.00 9.77
C LEU A 508 -30.29 -10.51 8.53
N THR A 509 -29.53 -10.22 7.47
CA THR A 509 -30.06 -9.79 6.18
C THR A 509 -29.54 -10.67 5.04
N ALA A 510 -30.24 -10.63 3.90
CA ALA A 510 -29.88 -11.38 2.69
C ALA A 510 -30.08 -10.51 1.43
N TYR A 511 -29.59 -9.27 1.50
CA TYR A 511 -29.56 -8.35 0.37
C TYR A 511 -28.51 -8.80 -0.64
N GLU A 512 -28.91 -9.01 -1.89
CA GLU A 512 -27.97 -9.30 -3.00
C GLU A 512 -26.98 -8.12 -3.14
N PRO A 513 -25.71 -8.30 -2.72
CA PRO A 513 -24.84 -7.17 -2.48
C PRO A 513 -24.19 -6.65 -3.77
N LEU A 514 -24.02 -7.48 -4.81
CA LEU A 514 -23.28 -7.10 -6.00
C LEU A 514 -24.08 -6.15 -6.89
N TRP A 515 -23.45 -5.05 -7.29
CA TRP A 515 -24.00 -4.16 -8.30
C TRP A 515 -23.90 -4.77 -9.70
N SER A 516 -24.96 -4.64 -10.48
CA SER A 516 -24.94 -4.94 -11.91
C SER A 516 -26.01 -4.13 -12.65
N SER A 517 -26.05 -4.23 -13.98
CA SER A 517 -27.12 -3.60 -14.77
C SER A 517 -28.51 -4.16 -14.46
N SER A 518 -28.61 -5.39 -13.95
CA SER A 518 -29.86 -6.01 -13.49
C SER A 518 -30.12 -5.80 -11.99
N ASN A 519 -29.08 -5.48 -11.21
CA ASN A 519 -29.19 -5.13 -9.79
C ASN A 519 -28.51 -3.77 -9.51
N THR A 520 -29.16 -2.69 -9.92
CA THR A 520 -28.63 -1.32 -9.71
C THR A 520 -28.70 -0.86 -8.25
N ASN A 521 -29.39 -1.61 -7.38
CA ASN A 521 -29.45 -1.36 -5.95
C ASN A 521 -28.35 -2.06 -5.15
N GLY A 522 -27.56 -2.96 -5.76
CA GLY A 522 -26.44 -3.62 -5.08
C GLY A 522 -25.39 -2.60 -4.61
N GLY A 523 -24.99 -2.71 -3.35
CA GLY A 523 -24.03 -1.78 -2.74
C GLY A 523 -22.57 -2.02 -3.11
N LEU A 524 -22.20 -3.25 -3.49
CA LEU A 524 -20.86 -3.62 -3.90
C LEU A 524 -20.68 -3.46 -5.40
N ARG A 525 -20.41 -2.22 -5.81
CA ARG A 525 -19.87 -1.91 -7.14
C ARG A 525 -18.36 -1.97 -7.17
N TYR A 526 -17.74 -1.57 -6.06
CA TYR A 526 -16.32 -1.64 -5.78
C TYR A 526 -16.16 -2.18 -4.35
N LEU A 527 -15.08 -2.92 -4.08
CA LEU A 527 -14.90 -3.53 -2.76
C LEU A 527 -14.54 -2.51 -1.67
N VAL A 528 -13.96 -1.38 -2.06
CA VAL A 528 -13.42 -0.37 -1.14
C VAL A 528 -14.48 0.51 -0.47
N ARG A 529 -15.75 0.43 -0.88
CA ARG A 529 -16.86 1.18 -0.27
C ARG A 529 -18.20 0.57 -0.62
N ILE A 530 -19.20 0.87 0.21
CA ILE A 530 -20.61 0.67 -0.15
C ILE A 530 -21.09 1.88 -0.96
N GLU A 531 -21.70 1.63 -2.12
CA GLU A 531 -22.26 2.70 -2.94
C GLU A 531 -23.47 3.34 -2.24
N PRO A 532 -23.59 4.67 -2.25
CA PRO A 532 -24.62 5.38 -1.50
C PRO A 532 -26.02 5.15 -2.08
N ASN A 533 -27.02 5.08 -1.21
CA ASN A 533 -28.42 4.79 -1.56
C ASN A 533 -28.61 3.37 -2.14
N SER A 534 -27.71 2.44 -1.81
CA SER A 534 -27.84 1.03 -2.14
C SER A 534 -28.66 0.28 -1.10
N ASN A 535 -28.88 -1.01 -1.33
CA ASN A 535 -29.50 -1.92 -0.38
C ASN A 535 -28.66 -2.19 0.88
N LEU A 536 -27.39 -1.77 0.90
CA LEU A 536 -26.48 -1.90 2.04
C LEU A 536 -26.21 -0.55 2.75
N SER A 537 -26.66 0.58 2.19
CA SER A 537 -26.41 1.89 2.77
C SER A 537 -27.18 2.15 4.06
N GLY A 538 -26.49 2.59 5.12
CA GLY A 538 -27.09 2.90 6.41
C GLY A 538 -27.81 1.70 7.05
N LYS A 539 -27.31 0.48 6.83
CA LYS A 539 -27.92 -0.78 7.28
C LYS A 539 -27.20 -1.45 8.44
N ALA A 540 -26.01 -0.97 8.80
CA ALA A 540 -25.31 -1.46 9.97
C ALA A 540 -26.04 -1.06 11.26
N SER A 541 -25.74 -1.76 12.35
CA SER A 541 -26.32 -1.54 13.68
C SER A 541 -26.03 -0.16 14.28
N ASP A 542 -24.96 0.48 13.84
CA ASP A 542 -24.54 1.83 14.22
C ASP A 542 -25.08 2.93 13.29
N GLY A 543 -25.84 2.56 12.25
CA GLY A 543 -26.40 3.46 11.25
C GLY A 543 -25.48 3.77 10.07
N ASP A 544 -24.27 3.21 10.04
CA ASP A 544 -23.35 3.31 8.90
C ASP A 544 -23.66 2.25 7.83
N ASP A 545 -22.82 2.21 6.79
CA ASP A 545 -22.98 1.28 5.68
C ASP A 545 -22.63 -0.16 6.13
N LEU A 546 -23.43 -1.15 5.71
CA LEU A 546 -23.21 -2.55 6.05
C LEU A 546 -22.08 -3.13 5.18
N GLY A 547 -20.93 -3.42 5.78
CA GLY A 547 -19.69 -3.84 5.11
C GLY A 547 -18.53 -2.83 5.29
N ALA A 548 -17.38 -3.15 4.70
CA ALA A 548 -16.14 -2.38 4.85
C ALA A 548 -16.12 -1.06 4.06
N THR A 549 -15.49 -0.04 4.65
CA THR A 549 -15.14 1.22 3.97
C THR A 549 -13.63 1.52 4.06
N VAL A 550 -12.95 1.44 2.92
CA VAL A 550 -11.48 1.61 2.78
C VAL A 550 -11.16 2.72 1.78
N MET A 551 -11.58 3.94 2.14
CA MET A 551 -11.52 5.12 1.28
C MET A 551 -10.49 6.17 1.73
N THR A 552 -10.13 6.18 3.00
CA THR A 552 -9.17 7.11 3.60
C THR A 552 -8.20 6.37 4.51
N PHE A 553 -7.07 7.00 4.84
CA PHE A 553 -6.11 6.40 5.76
C PHE A 553 -6.51 6.56 7.22
N LYS A 554 -6.36 5.48 8.00
CA LYS A 554 -6.27 5.53 9.46
C LYS A 554 -4.81 5.67 9.90
N GLY A 555 -4.54 6.59 10.82
CA GLY A 555 -3.23 6.91 11.35
C GLY A 555 -2.41 7.86 10.46
N LYS A 556 -1.95 8.98 11.03
CA LYS A 556 -1.14 10.02 10.37
C LYS A 556 0.25 9.49 9.98
N SER A 557 0.71 9.75 8.76
CA SER A 557 2.02 9.27 8.26
C SER A 557 3.19 9.60 9.20
N GLY A 558 4.13 8.68 9.38
CA GLY A 558 5.36 8.88 10.15
C GLY A 558 5.21 8.83 11.68
N THR A 559 3.99 8.79 12.21
CA THR A 559 3.73 8.72 13.67
C THR A 559 3.93 7.31 14.22
N MET A 560 4.54 7.20 15.39
CA MET A 560 4.68 5.96 16.15
C MET A 560 3.59 5.78 17.21
N TRP A 561 3.62 4.66 17.93
CA TRP A 561 2.66 4.38 18.98
C TRP A 561 2.63 5.47 20.05
N GLY A 562 1.43 5.96 20.37
CA GLY A 562 1.22 6.96 21.41
C GLY A 562 1.43 8.42 20.96
N GLU A 563 1.98 8.65 19.76
CA GLU A 563 2.09 9.99 19.19
C GLU A 563 0.75 10.51 18.67
N GLU A 564 0.55 11.82 18.64
CA GLU A 564 -0.70 12.42 18.20
C GLU A 564 -1.09 11.96 16.79
N GLY A 565 -2.33 11.47 16.63
CA GLY A 565 -2.86 11.03 15.34
C GLY A 565 -2.44 9.61 14.91
N TYR A 566 -1.72 8.84 15.73
CA TYR A 566 -1.22 7.51 15.33
C TYR A 566 -2.31 6.48 14.98
N GLN A 567 -3.50 6.60 15.59
CA GLN A 567 -4.67 5.76 15.31
C GLN A 567 -5.90 6.52 14.80
N SER A 568 -5.80 7.84 14.64
CA SER A 568 -6.95 8.67 14.29
C SER A 568 -7.28 8.57 12.79
N GLU A 569 -8.54 8.83 12.43
CA GLU A 569 -8.90 9.07 11.04
C GLU A 569 -8.13 10.27 10.48
N THR A 570 -7.50 10.12 9.31
CA THR A 570 -6.74 11.22 8.69
C THR A 570 -7.58 12.05 7.73
N ASN A 571 -8.69 11.49 7.21
CA ASN A 571 -9.44 12.02 6.07
C ASN A 571 -8.62 12.16 4.77
N MET A 572 -7.38 11.66 4.75
CA MET A 572 -6.54 11.62 3.56
C MET A 572 -7.00 10.49 2.66
N LYS A 573 -7.23 10.79 1.39
CA LYS A 573 -7.65 9.80 0.37
C LYS A 573 -6.60 8.68 0.29
N GLN A 574 -7.07 7.43 0.38
CA GLN A 574 -6.20 6.26 0.24
C GLN A 574 -5.84 5.99 -1.23
N TRP A 575 -6.72 6.35 -2.17
CA TRP A 575 -6.53 6.09 -3.59
C TRP A 575 -6.27 7.39 -4.40
N PRO A 576 -5.29 7.39 -5.32
CA PRO A 576 -4.41 6.28 -5.67
C PRO A 576 -3.46 5.91 -4.53
N PHE A 577 -3.18 4.61 -4.40
CA PHE A 577 -2.34 4.12 -3.31
C PHE A 577 -0.92 4.66 -3.48
N PRO A 578 -0.32 5.26 -2.42
CA PRO A 578 1.02 5.80 -2.50
C PRO A 578 2.03 4.77 -2.97
N PHE A 579 2.99 5.20 -3.79
CA PHE A 579 4.14 4.39 -4.20
C PHE A 579 3.81 3.15 -5.06
N GLN A 580 2.58 3.01 -5.55
CA GLN A 580 2.13 1.87 -6.34
C GLN A 580 2.98 1.60 -7.60
N GLU A 581 3.51 2.63 -8.25
CA GLU A 581 4.32 2.49 -9.48
C GLU A 581 5.61 1.72 -9.21
N THR A 582 6.33 2.08 -8.14
CA THR A 582 7.54 1.38 -7.72
C THR A 582 7.24 -0.03 -7.24
N ILE A 583 6.19 -0.21 -6.45
CA ILE A 583 5.76 -1.53 -5.97
C ILE A 583 5.48 -2.46 -7.16
N ALA A 584 4.67 -2.01 -8.12
CA ALA A 584 4.34 -2.78 -9.32
C ALA A 584 5.59 -3.09 -10.16
N ALA A 585 6.49 -2.12 -10.35
CA ALA A 585 7.73 -2.33 -11.10
C ALA A 585 8.62 -3.41 -10.48
N LYS A 586 8.78 -3.40 -9.15
CA LYS A 586 9.62 -4.39 -8.45
C LYS A 586 8.96 -5.77 -8.41
N MET A 587 7.67 -5.85 -8.07
CA MET A 587 6.94 -7.13 -8.09
C MET A 587 6.88 -7.74 -9.51
N ARG A 588 6.78 -6.93 -10.56
CA ARG A 588 6.82 -7.38 -11.96
C ARG A 588 8.18 -7.94 -12.38
N SER A 589 9.27 -7.41 -11.82
CA SER A 589 10.63 -7.85 -12.14
C SER A 589 11.01 -9.22 -11.57
N MET A 590 10.19 -9.77 -10.66
CA MET A 590 10.42 -11.07 -10.06
C MET A 590 10.31 -12.20 -11.12
N GLU A 591 11.29 -13.09 -11.14
CA GLU A 591 11.22 -14.38 -11.80
C GLU A 591 11.67 -15.46 -10.82
N TYR A 592 10.95 -16.59 -10.79
CA TYR A 592 11.32 -17.73 -9.97
C TYR A 592 11.22 -19.01 -10.79
N GLU A 593 12.27 -19.82 -10.74
CA GLU A 593 12.27 -21.19 -11.22
C GLU A 593 12.45 -22.11 -10.01
N GLY A 594 11.55 -23.06 -9.82
CA GLY A 594 11.64 -23.94 -8.68
C GLY A 594 10.60 -25.05 -8.66
N PRO A 595 10.64 -25.88 -7.60
CA PRO A 595 9.71 -26.99 -7.46
C PRO A 595 8.26 -26.54 -7.48
N MET A 596 7.41 -27.40 -8.04
CA MET A 596 5.95 -27.27 -8.05
C MET A 596 5.29 -28.36 -7.21
N TRP A 597 4.05 -28.10 -6.79
CA TRP A 597 3.21 -29.04 -6.06
C TRP A 597 1.82 -29.15 -6.65
N THR A 598 1.21 -30.33 -6.50
CA THR A 598 -0.19 -30.59 -6.86
C THR A 598 -0.93 -31.25 -5.69
N GLY A 599 -2.25 -31.30 -5.77
CA GLY A 599 -3.11 -31.87 -4.72
C GLY A 599 -3.59 -30.84 -3.69
N SER A 600 -4.34 -31.32 -2.70
CA SER A 600 -4.89 -30.47 -1.64
C SER A 600 -3.81 -29.96 -0.68
N TRP A 601 -4.12 -28.92 0.10
CA TRP A 601 -3.16 -28.35 1.06
C TRP A 601 -2.60 -29.38 2.06
N GLY A 602 -3.44 -30.33 2.50
CA GLY A 602 -3.04 -31.40 3.41
C GLY A 602 -2.34 -32.60 2.75
N SER A 603 -2.26 -32.65 1.41
CA SER A 603 -1.74 -33.81 0.68
C SER A 603 -0.82 -33.44 -0.50
N ARG A 604 -0.18 -32.25 -0.46
CA ARG A 604 0.63 -31.76 -1.59
C ARG A 604 1.73 -32.76 -1.96
N THR A 605 1.83 -33.06 -3.25
CA THR A 605 2.87 -33.92 -3.84
C THR A 605 3.71 -33.12 -4.84
N ALA A 606 5.01 -33.44 -4.91
CA ALA A 606 5.91 -32.77 -5.85
C ALA A 606 5.51 -33.05 -7.30
N ALA A 607 5.51 -32.01 -8.13
CA ALA A 607 5.03 -32.01 -9.52
C ALA A 607 6.09 -31.57 -10.53
N GLY A 608 7.37 -31.70 -10.17
CA GLY A 608 8.49 -31.25 -11.00
C GLY A 608 8.91 -29.82 -10.71
N THR A 609 9.43 -29.13 -11.73
CA THR A 609 9.93 -27.75 -11.67
C THR A 609 9.18 -26.89 -12.68
N GLY A 610 8.90 -25.63 -12.33
CA GLY A 610 8.27 -24.67 -13.23
C GLY A 610 8.76 -23.25 -13.01
N THR A 611 8.22 -22.32 -13.79
CA THR A 611 8.58 -20.90 -13.75
C THR A 611 7.38 -20.06 -13.33
N LEU A 612 7.58 -19.19 -12.35
CA LEU A 612 6.64 -18.17 -11.91
C LEU A 612 7.15 -16.79 -12.33
N SER A 613 6.36 -16.07 -13.12
CA SER A 613 6.62 -14.69 -13.48
C SER A 613 5.88 -13.73 -12.55
N GLY A 614 6.58 -12.70 -12.08
CA GLY A 614 5.99 -11.63 -11.29
C GLY A 614 5.12 -10.66 -12.10
N ASN A 615 5.19 -10.71 -13.44
CA ASN A 615 4.35 -9.93 -14.36
C ASN A 615 2.92 -10.48 -14.43
N ARG A 616 2.21 -10.40 -13.31
CA ARG A 616 0.86 -10.94 -13.11
C ARG A 616 0.04 -10.07 -12.17
N GLY A 617 -1.27 -10.29 -12.16
CA GLY A 617 -2.21 -9.58 -11.30
C GLY A 617 -2.09 -8.06 -11.39
N PHE A 618 -1.98 -7.36 -10.27
CA PHE A 618 -1.89 -5.89 -10.24
C PHE A 618 -0.57 -5.34 -10.81
N ALA A 619 0.47 -6.17 -10.92
CA ALA A 619 1.80 -5.73 -11.33
C ALA A 619 1.97 -5.62 -12.86
N LYS A 620 0.97 -6.05 -13.64
CA LYS A 620 0.98 -5.95 -15.12
C LYS A 620 1.05 -4.49 -15.58
N THR A 621 1.57 -4.26 -16.78
CA THR A 621 1.78 -2.91 -17.35
C THR A 621 0.50 -2.22 -17.83
N ASP A 622 -0.59 -2.96 -18.00
CA ASP A 622 -1.91 -2.46 -18.43
C ASP A 622 -2.81 -2.06 -17.25
N THR A 623 -2.32 -2.18 -16.01
CA THR A 623 -3.05 -1.81 -14.80
C THR A 623 -2.10 -1.19 -13.76
N ASN A 624 -2.65 -0.81 -12.61
CA ASN A 624 -1.89 -0.44 -11.41
C ASN A 624 -2.63 -0.95 -10.17
N LEU A 625 -2.03 -0.83 -8.97
CA LEU A 625 -2.63 -1.32 -7.73
C LEU A 625 -4.02 -0.72 -7.47
N THR A 626 -4.18 0.58 -7.69
CA THR A 626 -5.44 1.28 -7.48
C THR A 626 -6.53 0.78 -8.42
N ASP A 627 -6.27 0.75 -9.72
CA ASP A 627 -7.21 0.30 -10.74
C ASP A 627 -7.57 -1.17 -10.59
N TYR A 628 -6.60 -2.00 -10.22
CA TYR A 628 -6.82 -3.42 -9.98
C TYR A 628 -7.77 -3.64 -8.79
N VAL A 629 -7.58 -2.93 -7.67
CA VAL A 629 -8.46 -3.03 -6.49
C VAL A 629 -9.85 -2.46 -6.77
N TRP A 630 -9.94 -1.28 -7.40
CA TRP A 630 -11.23 -0.68 -7.72
C TRP A 630 -11.98 -1.50 -8.77
N GLY A 631 -11.31 -1.89 -9.85
CA GLY A 631 -11.91 -2.63 -10.96
C GLY A 631 -12.16 -4.11 -10.68
N TYR A 632 -11.87 -4.62 -9.47
CA TYR A 632 -11.87 -6.05 -9.16
C TYR A 632 -13.21 -6.75 -9.46
N LEU A 633 -14.33 -6.05 -9.23
CA LEU A 633 -15.68 -6.56 -9.53
C LEU A 633 -16.14 -6.29 -10.98
N GLY A 634 -15.23 -5.90 -11.87
CA GLY A 634 -15.50 -5.70 -13.31
C GLY A 634 -16.18 -4.38 -13.67
N SER A 635 -16.34 -3.45 -12.72
CA SER A 635 -16.86 -2.11 -12.99
C SER A 635 -15.77 -1.19 -13.53
N THR A 636 -16.16 -0.24 -14.40
CA THR A 636 -15.27 0.85 -14.84
C THR A 636 -14.72 1.60 -13.64
N VAL A 637 -13.40 1.79 -13.56
CA VAL A 637 -12.73 2.53 -12.49
C VAL A 637 -13.00 4.03 -12.66
N PRO A 638 -13.40 4.76 -11.61
CA PRO A 638 -13.57 6.20 -11.70
C PRO A 638 -12.22 6.93 -11.80
N PRO A 639 -12.17 8.16 -12.34
CA PRO A 639 -10.94 8.94 -12.36
C PRO A 639 -10.37 9.18 -10.96
N MET A 640 -9.04 9.13 -10.87
CA MET A 640 -8.29 9.37 -9.63
C MET A 640 -7.69 10.77 -9.61
N ASN A 641 -7.16 11.21 -8.47
CA ASN A 641 -6.54 12.54 -8.33
C ASN A 641 -7.38 13.69 -8.91
N VAL A 642 -8.70 13.62 -8.72
CA VAL A 642 -9.61 14.69 -9.14
C VAL A 642 -9.32 15.95 -8.32
N GLN A 643 -9.13 17.08 -9.01
CA GLN A 643 -8.76 18.37 -8.44
C GLN A 643 -9.52 19.50 -9.14
N GLY A 644 -9.81 20.57 -8.41
CA GLY A 644 -10.59 21.72 -8.88
C GLY A 644 -9.86 23.04 -8.69
N PHE A 645 -10.09 23.97 -9.62
CA PHE A 645 -9.43 25.26 -9.70
C PHE A 645 -10.47 26.36 -9.88
N GLY A 646 -10.60 27.23 -8.89
CA GLY A 646 -11.40 28.45 -9.00
C GLY A 646 -10.81 29.41 -10.03
N ARG A 647 -11.66 29.91 -10.91
CA ARG A 647 -11.41 30.99 -11.86
C ARG A 647 -12.54 32.01 -11.75
N ASP A 648 -12.40 33.11 -12.48
CA ASP A 648 -13.46 34.12 -12.54
C ASP A 648 -14.72 33.48 -13.13
N GLU A 649 -15.78 33.44 -12.33
CA GLU A 649 -17.09 32.88 -12.65
C GLU A 649 -17.05 31.44 -13.21
N SER A 650 -16.00 30.69 -12.88
CA SER A 650 -15.81 29.34 -13.42
C SER A 650 -14.91 28.49 -12.53
N VAL A 651 -14.97 27.18 -12.74
CA VAL A 651 -14.08 26.20 -12.12
C VAL A 651 -13.55 25.27 -13.19
N THR A 652 -12.23 25.09 -13.25
CA THR A 652 -11.63 23.98 -14.02
C THR A 652 -11.52 22.76 -13.12
N VAL A 653 -11.88 21.58 -13.60
CA VAL A 653 -11.70 20.29 -12.93
C VAL A 653 -10.72 19.46 -13.75
N ARG A 654 -9.73 18.83 -13.12
CA ARG A 654 -8.76 17.92 -13.75
C ARG A 654 -8.67 16.60 -12.98
N TRP A 655 -8.20 15.56 -13.64
CA TRP A 655 -8.09 14.22 -13.06
C TRP A 655 -7.01 13.39 -13.74
N ASP A 656 -6.58 12.34 -13.03
CA ASP A 656 -5.82 11.24 -13.62
C ASP A 656 -6.82 10.26 -14.26
N PRO A 657 -6.60 9.87 -15.52
CA PRO A 657 -7.42 8.85 -16.17
C PRO A 657 -7.13 7.46 -15.55
N PRO A 658 -8.11 6.53 -15.59
CA PRO A 658 -7.87 5.12 -15.25
C PRO A 658 -6.70 4.50 -16.04
N ALA A 659 -6.08 3.46 -15.51
CA ALA A 659 -4.97 2.72 -16.13
C ALA A 659 -5.37 2.07 -17.46
N ALA A 660 -6.57 1.47 -17.51
CA ALA A 660 -7.11 0.82 -18.71
C ALA A 660 -7.61 1.82 -19.77
N ARG A 661 -6.72 2.74 -20.19
CA ARG A 661 -7.06 3.90 -21.05
C ARG A 661 -7.65 3.53 -22.40
N ALA A 662 -7.27 2.38 -22.96
CA ALA A 662 -7.74 1.95 -24.27
C ALA A 662 -9.26 1.75 -24.34
N ASP A 663 -9.89 1.42 -23.21
CA ASP A 663 -11.33 1.16 -23.11
C ASP A 663 -12.13 2.42 -22.79
N ILE A 664 -11.49 3.51 -22.35
CA ILE A 664 -12.15 4.74 -21.94
C ILE A 664 -12.45 5.62 -23.17
N THR A 665 -13.73 5.90 -23.37
CA THR A 665 -14.25 6.67 -24.50
C THR A 665 -14.61 8.11 -24.14
N GLY A 666 -14.72 8.42 -22.86
CA GLY A 666 -14.92 9.79 -22.39
C GLY A 666 -15.20 9.88 -20.90
N TYR A 667 -15.48 11.11 -20.45
CA TYR A 667 -15.74 11.43 -19.04
C TYR A 667 -16.96 12.35 -18.90
N LYS A 668 -17.53 12.37 -17.69
CA LYS A 668 -18.55 13.35 -17.30
C LYS A 668 -18.20 14.01 -15.98
N VAL A 669 -18.51 15.30 -15.86
CA VAL A 669 -18.41 16.07 -14.61
C VAL A 669 -19.80 16.33 -14.07
N TYR A 670 -19.97 16.09 -12.77
CA TYR A 670 -21.23 16.20 -12.05
C TYR A 670 -21.14 17.18 -10.89
N ASP A 671 -22.25 17.82 -10.57
CA ASP A 671 -22.43 18.45 -9.26
C ASP A 671 -22.60 17.36 -8.21
N TYR A 672 -21.95 17.52 -7.06
CA TYR A 672 -22.01 16.56 -5.95
C TYR A 672 -22.70 17.18 -4.74
N ASN A 673 -23.64 16.44 -4.13
CA ASN A 673 -24.25 16.84 -2.86
C ASN A 673 -23.59 16.05 -1.71
N PRO A 674 -22.80 16.70 -0.82
CA PRO A 674 -22.11 16.01 0.26
C PRO A 674 -23.06 15.44 1.32
N SER A 675 -24.23 16.04 1.54
CA SER A 675 -25.19 15.56 2.54
C SER A 675 -25.92 14.29 2.10
N THR A 676 -26.24 14.16 0.81
CA THR A 676 -26.95 12.99 0.28
C THR A 676 -26.03 11.99 -0.44
N LYS A 677 -24.74 12.32 -0.59
CA LYS A 677 -23.76 11.58 -1.40
C LYS A 677 -24.25 11.30 -2.84
N LYS A 678 -24.96 12.25 -3.47
CA LYS A 678 -25.55 12.08 -4.82
C LYS A 678 -24.87 12.99 -5.85
N ILE A 679 -24.80 12.51 -7.08
CA ILE A 679 -24.37 13.27 -8.26
C ILE A 679 -25.56 13.75 -9.09
N ALA A 680 -25.46 14.93 -9.71
CA ALA A 680 -26.49 15.52 -10.58
C ALA A 680 -25.86 16.39 -11.68
N ASN A 681 -26.68 16.87 -12.62
CA ASN A 681 -26.29 17.79 -13.69
C ASN A 681 -25.07 17.29 -14.52
N PRO A 682 -25.19 16.14 -15.22
CA PRO A 682 -24.11 15.58 -16.02
C PRO A 682 -23.63 16.54 -17.11
N ARG A 683 -22.32 16.76 -17.19
CA ARG A 683 -21.66 17.52 -18.26
C ARG A 683 -20.67 16.63 -19.00
N ASN A 684 -20.87 16.41 -20.29
CA ASN A 684 -19.98 15.59 -21.11
C ASN A 684 -18.64 16.31 -21.34
N ALA A 685 -17.55 15.73 -20.86
CA ALA A 685 -16.20 16.26 -21.04
C ALA A 685 -15.48 15.65 -22.27
N GLY A 686 -16.08 14.65 -22.93
CA GLY A 686 -15.44 13.91 -24.02
C GLY A 686 -14.23 13.12 -23.52
N ASN A 687 -13.34 12.70 -24.43
CA ASN A 687 -12.09 12.03 -24.07
C ASN A 687 -10.98 13.04 -23.75
N THR A 688 -11.16 13.75 -22.64
CA THR A 688 -10.22 14.76 -22.11
C THR A 688 -9.88 14.42 -20.65
N ASN A 689 -8.86 15.05 -20.06
CA ASN A 689 -8.54 14.95 -18.62
C ASN A 689 -8.82 16.25 -17.86
N SER A 690 -9.60 17.15 -18.45
CA SER A 690 -9.88 18.48 -17.91
C SER A 690 -11.22 19.00 -18.44
N PHE A 691 -11.97 19.69 -17.60
CA PHE A 691 -13.23 20.33 -17.99
C PHE A 691 -13.46 21.64 -17.23
N THR A 692 -14.01 22.66 -17.88
CA THR A 692 -14.35 23.94 -17.22
C THR A 692 -15.86 24.06 -17.06
N VAL A 693 -16.31 24.25 -15.82
CA VAL A 693 -17.68 24.59 -15.45
C VAL A 693 -17.77 26.11 -15.37
N GLU A 694 -18.57 26.72 -16.24
CA GLU A 694 -18.73 28.17 -16.36
C GLU A 694 -20.02 28.67 -15.67
N ASN A 695 -20.22 30.00 -15.67
CA ASN A 695 -21.39 30.68 -15.11
C ASN A 695 -21.60 30.42 -13.61
N LEU A 696 -20.51 30.30 -12.87
CA LEU A 696 -20.49 30.14 -11.42
C LEU A 696 -20.43 31.51 -10.74
N THR A 697 -20.90 31.59 -9.50
CA THR A 697 -20.82 32.82 -8.71
C THR A 697 -19.50 32.84 -7.94
N ASN A 698 -18.73 33.92 -8.12
CA ASN A 698 -17.51 34.12 -7.34
C ASN A 698 -17.79 34.16 -5.84
N GLY A 699 -16.92 33.54 -5.05
CA GLY A 699 -17.06 33.39 -3.60
C GLY A 699 -17.95 32.23 -3.16
N GLN A 700 -18.70 31.60 -4.08
CA GLN A 700 -19.51 30.42 -3.78
C GLN A 700 -18.67 29.14 -3.83
N THR A 701 -18.85 28.28 -2.83
CA THR A 701 -18.29 26.92 -2.80
C THR A 701 -19.19 25.96 -3.58
N TYR A 702 -18.57 25.16 -4.43
CA TYR A 702 -19.16 24.10 -5.24
C TYR A 702 -18.48 22.76 -4.92
N TYR A 703 -19.19 21.69 -5.19
CA TYR A 703 -18.69 20.33 -5.07
C TYR A 703 -18.87 19.60 -6.39
N PHE A 704 -17.83 18.94 -6.87
CA PHE A 704 -17.86 18.21 -8.14
C PHE A 704 -17.32 16.80 -7.97
N ALA A 705 -17.76 15.89 -8.83
CA ALA A 705 -17.18 14.57 -9.01
C ALA A 705 -17.13 14.20 -10.50
N VAL A 706 -16.28 13.24 -10.85
CA VAL A 706 -16.05 12.83 -12.24
C VAL A 706 -16.33 11.34 -12.38
N THR A 707 -16.91 10.93 -13.51
CA THR A 707 -17.03 9.53 -13.93
C THR A 707 -16.26 9.29 -15.22
N ALA A 708 -15.83 8.05 -15.42
CA ALA A 708 -15.24 7.56 -16.67
C ALA A 708 -16.25 6.69 -17.42
N ILE A 709 -16.23 6.75 -18.75
CA ILE A 709 -17.11 5.98 -19.63
C ILE A 709 -16.27 4.98 -20.41
N SER A 710 -16.45 3.71 -20.09
CA SER A 710 -15.87 2.58 -20.82
C SER A 710 -16.80 2.11 -21.93
N SER A 711 -16.22 1.74 -23.08
CA SER A 711 -16.95 1.07 -24.15
C SER A 711 -17.40 -0.35 -23.78
N SER A 712 -16.69 -1.01 -22.87
CA SER A 712 -16.90 -2.41 -22.48
C SER A 712 -17.81 -2.55 -21.27
N THR A 713 -17.67 -1.67 -20.28
CA THR A 713 -18.32 -1.80 -18.96
C THR A 713 -19.27 -0.65 -18.59
N GLY A 714 -19.40 0.36 -19.47
CA GLY A 714 -20.30 1.49 -19.28
C GLY A 714 -19.70 2.62 -18.44
N GLU A 715 -20.54 3.42 -17.81
CA GLU A 715 -20.11 4.56 -17.00
C GLU A 715 -19.80 4.14 -15.56
N SER A 716 -18.65 4.52 -14.99
CA SER A 716 -18.24 4.26 -13.60
C SER A 716 -19.20 4.89 -12.57
N SER A 717 -19.04 4.58 -11.28
CA SER A 717 -19.56 5.49 -10.24
C SER A 717 -18.69 6.74 -10.15
N TYR A 718 -19.01 7.64 -9.22
CA TYR A 718 -18.29 8.89 -9.02
C TYR A 718 -16.93 8.69 -8.32
N SER A 719 -15.94 9.46 -8.77
CA SER A 719 -14.61 9.62 -8.16
C SER A 719 -14.67 10.09 -6.71
N TYR A 720 -13.52 10.27 -6.05
CA TYR A 720 -13.54 11.15 -4.88
C TYR A 720 -14.07 12.54 -5.28
N PRO A 721 -15.05 13.09 -4.54
CA PRO A 721 -15.52 14.42 -4.79
C PRO A 721 -14.45 15.45 -4.41
N ILE A 722 -14.59 16.64 -4.98
CA ILE A 722 -13.76 17.81 -4.68
C ILE A 722 -14.64 18.95 -4.20
N GLN A 723 -14.08 19.77 -3.31
CA GLN A 723 -14.65 21.06 -2.91
C GLN A 723 -13.81 22.17 -3.53
N VAL A 724 -14.45 23.16 -4.15
CA VAL A 724 -13.76 24.26 -4.84
C VAL A 724 -14.61 25.52 -4.84
N THR A 725 -13.98 26.68 -4.75
CA THR A 725 -14.66 27.99 -4.75
C THR A 725 -14.29 28.75 -6.02
N ALA A 726 -15.28 29.27 -6.75
CA ALA A 726 -15.03 30.16 -7.88
C ALA A 726 -14.51 31.51 -7.37
N SER A 727 -13.58 32.15 -8.07
CA SER A 727 -12.94 33.38 -7.59
C SER A 727 -12.37 34.23 -8.71
N SER A 728 -12.60 35.54 -8.65
CA SER A 728 -12.16 36.53 -9.65
C SER A 728 -10.64 36.71 -9.77
N HIS A 729 -9.84 36.06 -8.92
CA HIS A 729 -8.38 36.10 -8.96
C HIS A 729 -7.79 34.71 -8.70
N ALA A 730 -6.81 34.31 -9.51
CA ALA A 730 -5.94 33.17 -9.20
C ALA A 730 -4.95 33.57 -8.09
N ARG A 731 -5.33 33.39 -6.82
CA ARG A 731 -4.33 33.25 -5.74
C ARG A 731 -4.17 31.77 -5.44
N PRO A 732 -2.96 31.19 -5.52
CA PRO A 732 -2.72 29.92 -4.85
C PRO A 732 -3.03 30.12 -3.37
N ARG A 733 -3.95 29.33 -2.81
CA ARG A 733 -4.15 29.28 -1.35
C ARG A 733 -3.08 28.34 -0.78
N PRO A 734 -2.20 28.81 0.13
CA PRO A 734 -1.67 27.95 1.18
C PRO A 734 -2.82 27.44 2.08
N PRO A 735 -2.63 26.34 2.83
CA PRO A 735 -3.61 25.85 3.80
C PRO A 735 -3.99 26.92 4.83
N VAL A 736 -5.21 26.80 5.37
CA VAL A 736 -5.74 27.63 6.45
C VAL A 736 -5.11 27.17 7.77
N LEU A 737 -4.38 28.04 8.46
CA LEU A 737 -3.99 27.86 9.86
C LEU A 737 -5.27 27.89 10.73
N THR A 738 -5.46 26.89 11.59
CA THR A 738 -6.49 26.91 12.64
C THR A 738 -6.08 27.86 13.76
N PRO A 739 -7.03 28.58 14.40
CA PRO A 739 -6.71 29.60 15.38
C PRO A 739 -6.33 28.99 16.74
N HIS A 740 -5.03 28.73 16.91
CA HIS A 740 -4.42 28.64 18.24
C HIS A 740 -3.21 29.59 18.39
N ASP A 741 -3.21 30.70 17.65
CA ASP A 741 -2.21 31.78 17.79
C ASP A 741 -2.87 33.15 18.07
N ILE A 742 -3.27 33.34 19.33
CA ILE A 742 -3.22 34.65 20.02
C ILE A 742 -2.53 34.45 21.36
#